data_AF-A0AA90H5D6-F1
#
_entry.id   AF-A0AA90H5D6-F1
#
_cell.length_a   1.000
_cell.length_b   1.000
_cell.length_c   1.000
_cell.angle_alpha   90.00
_cell.angle_beta   90.00
_cell.angle_gamma   90.00
#
_symmetry.space_group_name_H-M   'P 1'
#
loop_
_entity.id
_entity.type
_entity.pdbx_description
1 polymer ?
#
loop_
_entity_poly.entity_id
_entity_poly.type
_entity_poly.pdbx_seq_one_letter_code
_entity_poly.pdbx_strand_id
1 'polypeptide(L)'
;MSPDQGGTGRRMEAAAATGDWETAAAVLLDAVLDHDGRRGGPGDGVGAVLDRMPQEARVRFADRIVTAYHASGTRDSARPSLLTLLNAVAPGLDDRMAAARRDRLAELSARPTVWESETVVALAEAELAATGRLPPMTVALIRRMGLEPYRTGALPALAKRLTEPVLNPGEQWSDLAMEALAGLDAGWTALVAHAATANSARPNAAWDTTARELLAGLAESEVRATVTGWLARAGRPRSAPWPPHVPVTGGDLVCDAFNANALRGLAWTLSLLPPHPEVSRALGALLETSLRKVPGLGPRNPKVANACVLALARIDDACALAEIARLSARVTYRSTLKLLDAALEAKAAALGMPREEVEELAVPVHGLTGVGRARLTFGDSTAEVRVDGGRAVVGWRNAAGRAVKSVPAAVRRDFAEELKELKAAAKDIDKMLAAQSERLDRQFLARRVWPYAVWRERYLDHPLTGTLARRLLWTVGGVTCGWADGALRTLDDTEPPAPAHDAPVTLWHPVGVPPQEVLAWREALERRGVTQPFKQAHREVYLLTDAERTTGTYSNRFAGHVLRQHQFHSLAAVRGWTDRLRLCVDDSVPPPVRELPHWGLRAEFWVAGDDSGGHAELSDSGAYLYLRTDQVRFYPVDAPSNRAHCGTGRYETADRTGGRRVDPLPLESVPTPVLSEVLRDVDLFVGVTSVGNDPTWQDGGPAGRYTGYWNSYGFGELNQTAQTRRDLLTRLLPRLAIGDRCETHGRFLHVRGTRHTYRIHLGSGNILIAPHDRYLCVVPKAAGSGDTGYLPFEGDRTLSVILSKAMLLAADDTITDPTILSQL
;
A
#
# COMPACT_ATOMS: atom_id res chain seq x y z
N MET A 1 41.10 -3.38 -14.37
CA MET A 1 41.81 -2.99 -15.59
C MET A 1 42.34 -4.25 -16.26
N SER A 2 41.87 -4.55 -17.47
CA SER A 2 42.35 -5.71 -18.25
C SER A 2 43.64 -5.33 -19.00
N PRO A 3 44.61 -6.24 -19.23
CA PRO A 3 45.96 -5.89 -19.73
C PRO A 3 46.02 -5.29 -21.14
N ASP A 4 44.91 -5.29 -21.88
CA ASP A 4 44.90 -5.04 -23.33
C ASP A 4 44.57 -3.59 -23.73
N GLN A 5 43.96 -2.78 -22.85
CA GLN A 5 43.63 -1.37 -23.16
C GLN A 5 44.89 -0.50 -23.37
N GLY A 6 46.00 -0.86 -22.72
CA GLY A 6 47.27 -0.17 -22.90
C GLY A 6 47.92 -0.42 -24.28
N GLY A 7 47.52 -1.46 -25.03
CA GLY A 7 48.16 -1.83 -26.30
C GLY A 7 47.74 -0.95 -27.49
N THR A 8 46.45 -0.65 -27.62
CA THR A 8 45.92 0.12 -28.77
C THR A 8 46.28 1.60 -28.67
N GLY A 9 46.09 2.24 -27.51
CA GLY A 9 46.45 3.65 -27.31
C GLY A 9 47.95 3.91 -27.51
N ARG A 10 48.83 3.01 -27.01
CA ARG A 10 50.28 3.13 -27.23
C ARG A 10 50.71 2.92 -28.68
N ARG A 11 50.10 1.95 -29.40
CA ARG A 11 50.36 1.73 -30.84
C ARG A 11 49.90 2.92 -31.68
N MET A 12 48.75 3.49 -31.35
CA MET A 12 48.21 4.68 -32.01
C MET A 12 49.08 5.91 -31.75
N GLU A 13 49.48 6.15 -30.50
CA GLU A 13 50.40 7.26 -30.14
C GLU A 13 51.76 7.10 -30.84
N ALA A 14 52.30 5.88 -30.93
CA ALA A 14 53.57 5.62 -31.60
C ALA A 14 53.52 5.95 -33.11
N ALA A 15 52.43 5.59 -33.79
CA ALA A 15 52.21 5.93 -35.20
C ALA A 15 51.94 7.43 -35.40
N ALA A 16 51.18 8.06 -34.50
CA ALA A 16 50.93 9.49 -34.53
C ALA A 16 52.22 10.31 -34.31
N ALA A 17 53.11 9.86 -33.42
CA ALA A 17 54.39 10.51 -33.14
C ALA A 17 55.34 10.55 -34.36
N THR A 18 55.19 9.62 -35.31
CA THR A 18 55.96 9.59 -36.56
C THR A 18 55.22 10.24 -37.74
N GLY A 19 54.04 10.81 -37.52
CA GLY A 19 53.19 11.39 -38.56
C GLY A 19 52.47 10.37 -39.45
N ASP A 20 52.52 9.08 -39.10
CA ASP A 20 51.85 8.00 -39.83
C ASP A 20 50.38 7.86 -39.39
N TRP A 21 49.57 8.80 -39.85
CA TRP A 21 48.14 8.87 -39.53
C TRP A 21 47.31 7.73 -40.16
N GLU A 22 47.79 7.11 -41.24
CA GLU A 22 47.09 5.98 -41.87
C GLU A 22 47.20 4.71 -41.04
N THR A 23 48.38 4.45 -40.46
CA THR A 23 48.58 3.37 -39.50
C THR A 23 47.84 3.65 -38.20
N ALA A 24 47.86 4.89 -37.70
CA ALA A 24 47.09 5.26 -36.51
C ALA A 24 45.57 5.04 -36.71
N ALA A 25 45.04 5.41 -37.87
CA ALA A 25 43.64 5.19 -38.26
C ALA A 25 43.31 3.69 -38.40
N ALA A 26 44.20 2.90 -39.02
CA ALA A 26 44.02 1.46 -39.17
C ALA A 26 43.97 0.75 -37.81
N VAL A 27 44.93 1.04 -36.93
CA VAL A 27 45.00 0.46 -35.57
C VAL A 27 43.71 0.71 -34.78
N LEU A 28 43.12 1.90 -34.91
CA LEU A 28 41.89 2.25 -34.21
C LEU A 28 40.65 1.62 -34.86
N LEU A 29 40.58 1.58 -36.19
CA LEU A 29 39.49 0.93 -36.92
C LEU A 29 39.46 -0.58 -36.65
N ASP A 30 40.62 -1.24 -36.73
CA ASP A 30 40.75 -2.68 -36.47
C ASP A 30 40.39 -3.00 -35.03
N ALA A 31 40.82 -2.18 -34.07
CA ALA A 31 40.44 -2.36 -32.66
C ALA A 31 38.91 -2.26 -32.43
N VAL A 32 38.20 -1.42 -33.20
CA VAL A 32 36.73 -1.32 -33.12
C VAL A 32 36.05 -2.54 -33.75
N LEU A 33 36.60 -3.07 -34.85
CA LEU A 33 36.07 -4.23 -35.56
C LEU A 33 36.35 -5.56 -34.81
N ASP A 34 37.55 -5.73 -34.26
CA ASP A 34 37.99 -6.97 -33.58
C ASP A 34 37.32 -7.20 -32.22
N HIS A 35 36.85 -6.13 -31.56
CA HIS A 35 36.19 -6.23 -30.25
C HIS A 35 34.67 -6.41 -30.32
N ASP A 36 34.12 -6.71 -31.51
CA ASP A 36 32.70 -7.03 -31.70
C ASP A 36 31.79 -5.90 -31.15
N GLY A 37 32.29 -4.67 -31.16
CA GLY A 37 31.64 -3.47 -30.61
C GLY A 37 31.38 -3.45 -29.08
N ARG A 38 31.80 -4.46 -28.30
CA ARG A 38 31.34 -4.66 -26.90
C ARG A 38 32.01 -3.78 -25.85
N ARG A 39 33.02 -2.98 -26.21
CA ARG A 39 33.74 -2.11 -25.28
C ARG A 39 33.63 -0.67 -25.76
N GLY A 40 32.93 0.14 -24.96
CA GLY A 40 32.65 1.53 -25.24
C GLY A 40 33.92 2.34 -25.46
N GLY A 41 33.88 3.12 -26.55
CA GLY A 41 34.73 4.26 -26.77
C GLY A 41 36.20 3.98 -27.11
N PRO A 42 36.83 4.93 -27.79
CA PRO A 42 38.28 4.93 -27.91
C PRO A 42 38.88 5.21 -26.52
N GLY A 43 39.57 4.22 -25.93
CA GLY A 43 40.08 4.27 -24.55
C GLY A 43 41.04 5.44 -24.25
N ASP A 44 41.53 5.50 -23.00
CA ASP A 44 42.39 6.59 -22.51
C ASP A 44 43.56 6.90 -23.46
N GLY A 45 43.66 8.18 -23.87
CA GLY A 45 44.72 8.71 -24.73
C GLY A 45 44.37 8.87 -26.21
N VAL A 46 43.32 8.21 -26.71
CA VAL A 46 42.96 8.29 -28.15
C VAL A 46 42.41 9.66 -28.54
N GLY A 47 41.63 10.32 -27.69
CA GLY A 47 41.10 11.66 -27.96
C GLY A 47 42.21 12.69 -28.25
N ALA A 48 43.29 12.67 -27.47
CA ALA A 48 44.44 13.55 -27.67
C ALA A 48 45.21 13.26 -28.97
N VAL A 49 45.14 12.04 -29.50
CA VAL A 49 45.68 11.71 -30.82
C VAL A 49 44.76 12.22 -31.93
N LEU A 50 43.44 12.03 -31.79
CA LEU A 50 42.46 12.52 -32.75
C LEU A 50 42.48 14.05 -32.87
N ASP A 51 42.66 14.77 -31.76
CA ASP A 51 42.76 16.23 -31.73
C ASP A 51 44.01 16.76 -32.47
N ARG A 52 45.10 15.99 -32.49
CA ARG A 52 46.34 16.32 -33.22
C ARG A 52 46.31 15.89 -34.69
N MET A 53 45.32 15.10 -35.11
CA MET A 53 45.25 14.56 -36.46
C MET A 53 44.92 15.67 -37.49
N PRO A 54 45.75 15.86 -38.54
CA PRO A 54 45.50 16.86 -39.58
C PRO A 54 44.14 16.68 -40.26
N GLN A 55 43.53 17.77 -40.71
CA GLN A 55 42.18 17.75 -41.33
C GLN A 55 42.09 16.77 -42.51
N GLU A 56 43.09 16.72 -43.39
CA GLU A 56 43.12 15.79 -44.53
C GLU A 56 43.14 14.32 -44.09
N ALA A 57 43.88 14.00 -43.03
CA ALA A 57 43.93 12.65 -42.47
C ALA A 57 42.60 12.28 -41.79
N ARG A 58 41.96 13.23 -41.10
CA ARG A 58 40.62 13.04 -40.51
C ARG A 58 39.56 12.78 -41.58
N VAL A 59 39.61 13.47 -42.73
CA VAL A 59 38.69 13.22 -43.86
C VAL A 59 38.84 11.80 -44.39
N ARG A 60 40.08 11.37 -44.69
CA ARG A 60 40.34 10.00 -45.18
C ARG A 60 39.91 8.94 -44.17
N PHE A 61 40.17 9.18 -42.88
CA PHE A 61 39.77 8.25 -41.85
C PHE A 61 38.24 8.16 -41.73
N ALA A 62 37.53 9.29 -41.79
CA ALA A 62 36.07 9.32 -41.81
C ALA A 62 35.49 8.52 -43.00
N ASP A 63 36.07 8.64 -44.21
CA ASP A 63 35.66 7.84 -45.38
C ASP A 63 35.86 6.34 -45.17
N ARG A 64 36.97 5.94 -44.54
CA ARG A 64 37.23 4.53 -44.18
C ARG A 64 36.20 4.00 -43.18
N ILE A 65 35.84 4.79 -42.17
CA ILE A 65 34.83 4.40 -41.17
C ILE A 65 33.44 4.25 -41.82
N VAL A 66 33.04 5.18 -42.69
CA VAL A 66 31.76 5.10 -43.43
C VAL A 66 31.72 3.85 -44.33
N THR A 67 32.81 3.56 -45.02
CA THR A 67 32.95 2.35 -45.84
C THR A 67 32.79 1.10 -44.99
N ALA A 68 33.47 1.02 -43.85
CA ALA A 68 33.35 -0.09 -42.90
C ALA A 68 31.90 -0.24 -42.38
N TYR A 69 31.24 0.87 -42.02
CA TYR A 69 29.86 0.86 -41.52
C TYR A 69 28.87 0.27 -42.54
N HIS A 70 29.00 0.63 -43.82
CA HIS A 70 28.15 0.08 -44.88
C HIS A 70 28.47 -1.38 -45.19
N ALA A 71 29.76 -1.76 -45.14
CA ALA A 71 30.20 -3.14 -45.31
C ALA A 71 29.69 -4.08 -44.20
N SER A 72 29.51 -3.56 -42.98
CA SER A 72 29.08 -4.31 -41.81
C SER A 72 27.67 -4.95 -41.89
N GLY A 73 26.79 -4.60 -42.83
CA GLY A 73 25.43 -5.18 -42.86
C GLY A 73 24.55 -4.82 -41.65
N THR A 74 23.23 -5.02 -41.73
CA THR A 74 22.26 -4.40 -40.79
C THR A 74 22.20 -5.00 -39.38
N ARG A 75 22.84 -6.15 -39.12
CA ARG A 75 22.81 -6.86 -37.83
C ARG A 75 24.16 -6.90 -37.11
N ASP A 76 25.16 -6.17 -37.59
CA ASP A 76 26.51 -6.19 -37.02
C ASP A 76 26.63 -5.33 -35.75
N SER A 77 27.18 -5.95 -34.71
CA SER A 77 27.50 -5.41 -33.38
C SER A 77 28.52 -4.27 -33.44
N ALA A 78 29.32 -4.17 -34.51
CA ALA A 78 30.34 -3.14 -34.70
C ALA A 78 29.77 -1.77 -35.11
N ARG A 79 28.59 -1.72 -35.74
CA ARG A 79 27.98 -0.48 -36.28
C ARG A 79 27.84 0.66 -35.25
N PRO A 80 27.35 0.43 -34.02
CA PRO A 80 27.28 1.48 -33.01
C PRO A 80 28.65 2.08 -32.68
N SER A 81 29.69 1.25 -32.58
CA SER A 81 31.04 1.70 -32.24
C SER A 81 31.71 2.42 -33.40
N LEU A 82 31.49 1.99 -34.65
CA LEU A 82 31.91 2.72 -35.85
C LEU A 82 31.25 4.09 -35.94
N LEU A 83 29.96 4.19 -35.61
CA LEU A 83 29.24 5.46 -35.60
C LEU A 83 29.74 6.38 -34.48
N THR A 84 30.03 5.85 -33.29
CA THR A 84 30.68 6.62 -32.20
C THR A 84 32.05 7.13 -32.63
N LEU A 85 32.88 6.26 -33.23
CA LEU A 85 34.21 6.63 -33.72
C LEU A 85 34.14 7.70 -34.81
N LEU A 86 33.21 7.58 -35.77
CA LEU A 86 33.02 8.58 -36.81
C LEU A 86 32.74 9.96 -36.21
N ASN A 87 31.84 10.04 -35.22
CA ASN A 87 31.50 11.31 -34.57
C ASN A 87 32.65 11.89 -33.72
N ALA A 88 33.62 11.08 -33.30
CA ALA A 88 34.84 11.56 -32.63
C ALA A 88 35.85 12.15 -33.64
N VAL A 89 35.90 11.64 -34.87
CA VAL A 89 36.83 12.08 -35.93
C VAL A 89 36.27 13.25 -36.75
N ALA A 90 34.94 13.30 -36.90
CA ALA A 90 34.23 14.22 -37.78
C ALA A 90 34.02 15.68 -37.31
N PRO A 91 34.38 16.16 -36.09
CA PRO A 91 34.21 17.57 -35.76
C PRO A 91 34.91 18.50 -36.78
N GLY A 92 34.12 19.38 -37.43
CA GLY A 92 34.59 20.28 -38.49
C GLY A 92 34.60 19.71 -39.91
N LEU A 93 34.04 18.52 -40.13
CA LEU A 93 33.84 17.88 -41.44
C LEU A 93 32.35 17.86 -41.82
N ASP A 94 32.04 17.58 -43.09
CA ASP A 94 30.66 17.39 -43.56
C ASP A 94 29.98 16.20 -42.86
N ASP A 95 28.72 16.37 -42.48
CA ASP A 95 27.95 15.36 -41.74
C ASP A 95 27.46 14.21 -42.63
N ARG A 96 28.37 13.26 -42.89
CA ARG A 96 28.17 12.13 -43.81
C ARG A 96 27.15 11.08 -43.34
N MET A 97 26.82 11.05 -42.04
CA MET A 97 26.01 9.98 -41.43
C MET A 97 24.89 10.48 -40.51
N ALA A 98 24.39 11.69 -40.76
CA ALA A 98 23.32 12.32 -39.97
C ALA A 98 22.09 11.42 -39.75
N ALA A 99 21.63 10.73 -40.80
CA ALA A 99 20.47 9.85 -40.73
C ALA A 99 20.74 8.64 -39.81
N ALA A 100 21.87 7.95 -39.98
CA ALA A 100 22.23 6.81 -39.14
C ALA A 100 22.43 7.22 -37.67
N ARG A 101 22.98 8.40 -37.40
CA ARG A 101 23.08 8.97 -36.05
C ARG A 101 21.71 9.17 -35.42
N ARG A 102 20.77 9.79 -36.14
CA ARG A 102 19.40 10.02 -35.66
C ARG A 102 18.64 8.71 -35.44
N ASP A 103 18.76 7.75 -36.35
CA ASP A 103 18.13 6.43 -36.21
C ASP A 103 18.66 5.69 -34.96
N ARG A 104 19.98 5.74 -34.73
CA ARG A 104 20.58 5.13 -33.54
C ARG A 104 20.15 5.84 -32.25
N LEU A 105 20.10 7.17 -32.24
CA LEU A 105 19.59 7.93 -31.10
C LEU A 105 18.12 7.58 -30.81
N ALA A 106 17.29 7.43 -31.85
CA ALA A 106 15.90 7.02 -31.70
C ALA A 106 15.77 5.60 -31.11
N GLU A 107 16.57 4.64 -31.60
CA GLU A 107 16.61 3.27 -31.08
C GLU A 107 17.00 3.24 -29.59
N LEU A 108 18.07 3.95 -29.21
CA LEU A 108 18.51 4.05 -27.82
C LEU A 108 17.46 4.71 -26.93
N SER A 109 16.77 5.73 -27.45
CA SER A 109 15.74 6.49 -26.72
C SER A 109 14.45 5.71 -26.49
N ALA A 110 14.25 4.58 -27.17
CA ALA A 110 13.12 3.66 -26.94
C ALA A 110 13.27 2.82 -25.66
N ARG A 111 14.37 2.98 -24.92
CA ARG A 111 14.65 2.28 -23.65
C ARG A 111 14.68 3.28 -22.48
N PRO A 112 14.36 2.83 -21.26
CA PRO A 112 14.44 3.70 -20.08
C PRO A 112 15.88 4.08 -19.73
N THR A 113 16.82 3.16 -19.89
CA THR A 113 18.26 3.33 -19.68
C THR A 113 19.04 2.39 -20.58
N VAL A 114 20.31 2.71 -20.85
CA VAL A 114 21.22 1.91 -21.70
C VAL A 114 22.62 1.88 -21.11
N TRP A 115 23.42 0.86 -21.38
CA TRP A 115 24.77 0.76 -20.79
C TRP A 115 25.79 1.65 -21.51
N GLU A 116 25.54 1.99 -22.78
CA GLU A 116 26.47 2.69 -23.66
C GLU A 116 26.53 4.22 -23.41
N SER A 117 26.94 4.66 -22.21
CA SER A 117 27.01 6.08 -21.83
C SER A 117 27.80 6.93 -22.82
N GLU A 118 28.98 6.45 -23.22
CA GLU A 118 29.91 7.17 -24.10
C GLU A 118 29.33 7.34 -25.50
N THR A 119 28.73 6.28 -26.04
CA THR A 119 28.00 6.34 -27.32
C THR A 119 26.88 7.35 -27.26
N VAL A 120 26.04 7.32 -26.21
CA VAL A 120 24.94 8.30 -26.06
C VAL A 120 25.49 9.73 -26.04
N VAL A 121 26.54 10.00 -25.26
CA VAL A 121 27.15 11.34 -25.19
C VAL A 121 27.71 11.78 -26.54
N ALA A 122 28.51 10.93 -27.20
CA ALA A 122 29.15 11.26 -28.46
C ALA A 122 28.12 11.55 -29.57
N LEU A 123 27.09 10.71 -29.70
CA LEU A 123 26.04 10.91 -30.69
C LEU A 123 25.20 12.15 -30.37
N ALA A 124 24.92 12.42 -29.10
CA ALA A 124 24.15 13.58 -28.69
C ALA A 124 24.90 14.91 -28.88
N GLU A 125 26.19 14.98 -28.53
CA GLU A 125 27.01 16.18 -28.75
C GLU A 125 27.17 16.47 -30.25
N ALA A 126 27.36 15.43 -31.08
CA ALA A 126 27.41 15.59 -32.53
C ALA A 126 26.09 16.11 -33.10
N GLU A 127 24.95 15.59 -32.64
CA GLU A 127 23.63 16.07 -33.09
C GLU A 127 23.33 17.51 -32.60
N LEU A 128 23.75 17.85 -31.39
CA LEU A 128 23.69 19.22 -30.87
C LEU A 128 24.56 20.18 -31.69
N ALA A 129 25.78 19.77 -32.04
CA ALA A 129 26.66 20.58 -32.88
C ALA A 129 26.10 20.79 -34.29
N ALA A 130 25.45 19.77 -34.86
CA ALA A 130 24.89 19.83 -36.21
C ALA A 130 23.57 20.63 -36.29
N THR A 131 22.70 20.54 -35.28
CA THR A 131 21.32 21.04 -35.37
C THR A 131 20.93 22.05 -34.31
N GLY A 132 21.76 22.24 -33.27
CA GLY A 132 21.46 23.07 -32.11
C GLY A 132 20.46 22.46 -31.12
N ARG A 133 19.89 21.27 -31.39
CA ARG A 133 18.86 20.65 -30.55
C ARG A 133 18.93 19.12 -30.56
N LEU A 134 18.28 18.49 -29.59
CA LEU A 134 18.10 17.04 -29.55
C LEU A 134 16.62 16.66 -29.68
N PRO A 135 16.31 15.47 -30.20
CA PRO A 135 14.97 14.91 -30.09
C PRO A 135 14.52 14.84 -28.62
N PRO A 136 13.27 15.18 -28.27
CA PRO A 136 12.79 15.18 -26.89
C PRO A 136 12.98 13.84 -26.14
N MET A 137 12.77 12.72 -26.82
CA MET A 137 12.98 11.39 -26.23
C MET A 137 14.46 11.10 -25.94
N THR A 138 15.38 11.68 -26.72
CA THR A 138 16.83 11.58 -26.48
C THR A 138 17.24 12.42 -25.28
N VAL A 139 16.69 13.64 -25.14
CA VAL A 139 16.86 14.45 -23.92
C VAL A 139 16.38 13.67 -22.69
N ALA A 140 15.23 13.02 -22.80
CA ALA A 140 14.66 12.23 -21.70
C ALA A 140 15.55 11.05 -21.29
N LEU A 141 16.11 10.31 -22.26
CA LEU A 141 17.07 9.24 -22.00
C LEU A 141 18.30 9.77 -21.25
N ILE A 142 18.92 10.84 -21.76
CA ILE A 142 20.14 11.43 -21.17
C ILE A 142 19.88 11.89 -19.74
N ARG A 143 18.75 12.58 -19.49
CA ARG A 143 18.37 13.02 -18.14
C ARG A 143 18.11 11.87 -17.18
N ARG A 144 17.44 10.79 -17.62
CA ARG A 144 17.23 9.59 -16.79
C ARG A 144 18.56 8.96 -16.39
N MET A 145 19.44 8.72 -17.37
CA MET A 145 20.75 8.12 -17.11
C MET A 145 21.64 9.02 -16.25
N GLY A 146 21.57 10.35 -16.44
CA GLY A 146 22.33 11.32 -15.65
C GLY A 146 21.93 11.40 -14.17
N LEU A 147 20.78 10.84 -13.78
CA LEU A 147 20.33 10.72 -12.40
C LEU A 147 20.80 9.41 -11.71
N GLU A 148 21.44 8.50 -12.44
CA GLU A 148 21.92 7.23 -11.91
C GLU A 148 23.22 7.45 -11.12
N PRO A 149 23.29 7.07 -9.82
CA PRO A 149 24.42 7.44 -8.94
C PRO A 149 25.80 6.94 -9.38
N TYR A 150 25.85 5.86 -10.17
CA TYR A 150 27.09 5.25 -10.63
C TYR A 150 27.60 5.82 -11.95
N ARG A 151 26.86 6.74 -12.59
CA ARG A 151 27.31 7.43 -13.81
C ARG A 151 27.96 8.75 -13.47
N THR A 152 29.18 8.96 -13.97
CA THR A 152 30.00 10.15 -13.72
C THR A 152 30.54 10.73 -15.04
N GLY A 153 31.22 11.87 -14.98
CA GLY A 153 31.88 12.47 -16.15
C GLY A 153 30.91 13.17 -17.11
N ALA A 154 31.08 12.93 -18.42
CA ALA A 154 30.46 13.71 -19.48
C ALA A 154 28.93 13.58 -19.54
N LEU A 155 28.37 12.42 -19.20
CA LEU A 155 26.93 12.19 -19.32
C LEU A 155 26.09 13.03 -18.32
N PRO A 156 26.37 13.04 -16.99
CA PRO A 156 25.70 13.96 -16.09
C PRO A 156 25.94 15.44 -16.43
N ALA A 157 27.11 15.79 -16.96
CA ALA A 157 27.42 17.16 -17.39
C ALA A 157 26.56 17.59 -18.60
N LEU A 158 26.40 16.71 -19.59
CA LEU A 158 25.50 16.91 -20.72
C LEU A 158 24.04 17.02 -20.25
N ALA A 159 23.58 16.12 -19.37
CA ALA A 159 22.23 16.15 -18.84
C ALA A 159 21.87 17.50 -18.17
N LYS A 160 22.83 18.13 -17.47
CA LYS A 160 22.64 19.45 -16.84
C LYS A 160 22.51 20.60 -17.84
N ARG A 161 23.11 20.49 -19.03
CA ARG A 161 23.00 21.50 -20.11
C ARG A 161 21.66 21.45 -20.83
N LEU A 162 20.97 20.31 -20.78
CA LEU A 162 19.70 20.11 -21.47
C LEU A 162 18.55 20.64 -20.60
N THR A 163 18.11 21.87 -20.87
CA THR A 163 17.00 22.53 -20.16
C THR A 163 15.66 22.38 -20.86
N GLU A 164 15.66 22.20 -22.20
CA GLU A 164 14.45 22.02 -23.00
C GLU A 164 14.33 20.60 -23.58
N PRO A 165 13.11 20.03 -23.69
CA PRO A 165 11.86 20.54 -23.09
C PRO A 165 11.92 20.56 -21.55
N VAL A 166 11.14 21.41 -20.89
CA VAL A 166 11.15 21.52 -19.41
C VAL A 166 10.79 20.24 -18.65
N LEU A 167 10.07 19.31 -19.29
CA LEU A 167 9.76 17.98 -18.77
C LEU A 167 10.17 16.89 -19.76
N ASN A 168 10.31 15.66 -19.29
CA ASN A 168 10.51 14.52 -20.17
C ASN A 168 9.17 14.05 -20.77
N PRO A 169 9.10 13.79 -22.08
CA PRO A 169 7.92 13.19 -22.72
C PRO A 169 7.66 11.73 -22.32
N GLY A 170 6.42 11.30 -22.57
CA GLY A 170 6.00 9.90 -22.49
C GLY A 170 5.23 9.53 -21.23
N GLU A 171 4.91 10.50 -20.36
CA GLU A 171 3.91 10.32 -19.31
C GLU A 171 2.70 11.19 -19.62
N GLN A 172 1.49 10.69 -19.39
CA GLN A 172 0.26 11.44 -19.71
C GLN A 172 0.20 12.82 -19.04
N TRP A 173 0.74 12.94 -17.82
CA TRP A 173 0.73 14.21 -17.10
C TRP A 173 1.77 15.19 -17.66
N SER A 174 2.95 14.70 -18.03
CA SER A 174 4.03 15.57 -18.54
C SER A 174 3.74 16.00 -19.96
N ASP A 175 3.18 15.13 -20.79
CA ASP A 175 2.76 15.47 -22.15
C ASP A 175 1.62 16.49 -22.13
N LEU A 176 0.62 16.31 -21.26
CA LEU A 176 -0.45 17.29 -21.06
C LEU A 176 0.10 18.63 -20.55
N ALA A 177 1.05 18.61 -19.61
CA ALA A 177 1.66 19.82 -19.11
C ALA A 177 2.45 20.56 -20.19
N MET A 178 3.26 19.85 -20.99
CA MET A 178 4.01 20.44 -22.10
C MET A 178 3.10 20.98 -23.20
N GLU A 179 1.99 20.29 -23.51
CA GLU A 179 0.97 20.77 -24.45
C GLU A 179 0.31 22.07 -23.93
N ALA A 180 -0.08 22.10 -22.65
CA ALA A 180 -0.65 23.29 -22.03
C ALA A 180 0.34 24.46 -22.03
N LEU A 181 1.61 24.22 -21.69
CA LEU A 181 2.66 25.24 -21.66
C LEU A 181 2.88 25.93 -23.00
N ALA A 182 2.60 25.28 -24.13
CA ALA A 182 2.71 25.90 -25.45
C ALA A 182 1.73 27.08 -25.66
N GLY A 183 0.64 27.14 -24.89
CA GLY A 183 -0.35 28.21 -24.93
C GLY A 183 -0.39 29.11 -23.69
N LEU A 184 0.49 28.88 -22.72
CA LEU A 184 0.55 29.64 -21.45
C LEU A 184 1.69 30.68 -21.47
N ASP A 185 1.62 31.65 -20.56
CA ASP A 185 2.65 32.68 -20.37
C ASP A 185 4.03 32.07 -20.03
N ALA A 186 5.12 32.76 -20.39
CA ALA A 186 6.49 32.33 -20.13
C ALA A 186 6.79 32.08 -18.63
N GLY A 187 6.07 32.75 -17.73
CA GLY A 187 6.13 32.51 -16.29
C GLY A 187 5.76 31.08 -15.89
N TRP A 188 4.86 30.43 -16.62
CA TRP A 188 4.51 29.02 -16.39
C TRP A 188 5.65 28.07 -16.73
N THR A 189 6.32 28.29 -17.85
CA THR A 189 7.49 27.51 -18.25
C THR A 189 8.60 27.64 -17.21
N ALA A 190 8.83 28.86 -16.71
CA ALA A 190 9.80 29.11 -15.64
C ALA A 190 9.38 28.42 -14.32
N LEU A 191 8.09 28.44 -13.95
CA LEU A 191 7.57 27.75 -12.77
C LEU A 191 7.79 26.23 -12.84
N VAL A 192 7.50 25.60 -14.00
CA VAL A 192 7.69 24.16 -14.20
C VAL A 192 9.18 23.79 -14.23
N ALA A 193 10.01 24.61 -14.88
CA ALA A 193 11.47 24.43 -14.87
C ALA A 193 12.02 24.52 -13.44
N HIS A 194 11.58 25.49 -12.64
CA HIS A 194 11.96 25.63 -11.23
C HIS A 194 11.48 24.43 -10.41
N ALA A 195 10.27 23.93 -10.65
CA ALA A 195 9.76 22.72 -10.00
C ALA A 195 10.65 21.48 -10.28
N ALA A 196 11.18 21.34 -11.49
CA ALA A 196 12.09 20.23 -11.85
C ALA A 196 13.41 20.25 -11.07
N THR A 197 13.79 21.37 -10.46
CA THR A 197 15.01 21.49 -9.64
C THR A 197 14.88 20.91 -8.23
N ALA A 198 13.69 20.41 -7.84
CA ALA A 198 13.39 19.82 -6.53
C ALA A 198 14.08 18.46 -6.30
N ASN A 199 15.41 18.46 -6.23
CA ASN A 199 16.26 17.29 -6.08
C ASN A 199 16.54 16.92 -4.60
N SER A 200 16.53 17.89 -3.68
CA SER A 200 16.71 17.71 -2.22
C SER A 200 15.50 17.02 -1.59
N ALA A 201 15.63 16.42 -0.40
CA ALA A 201 14.50 15.75 0.28
C ALA A 201 13.34 16.70 0.66
N ARG A 202 13.66 17.97 0.91
CA ARG A 202 12.75 19.06 1.33
C ARG A 202 13.12 20.37 0.62
N PRO A 203 12.20 21.32 0.41
CA PRO A 203 12.54 22.63 -0.13
C PRO A 203 13.45 23.38 0.86
N ASN A 204 14.34 24.22 0.34
CA ASN A 204 15.14 25.15 1.14
C ASN A 204 14.63 26.59 0.93
N ALA A 205 15.12 27.54 1.72
CA ALA A 205 14.66 28.92 1.68
C ALA A 205 14.86 29.57 0.29
N ALA A 206 16.00 29.33 -0.37
CA ALA A 206 16.27 29.87 -1.71
C ALA A 206 15.30 29.34 -2.78
N TRP A 207 14.97 28.04 -2.69
CA TRP A 207 13.98 27.42 -3.57
C TRP A 207 12.60 28.02 -3.37
N ASP A 208 12.18 28.22 -2.11
CA ASP A 208 10.89 28.83 -1.76
C ASP A 208 10.80 30.29 -2.23
N THR A 209 11.85 31.09 -2.05
CA THR A 209 11.89 32.49 -2.52
C THR A 209 11.65 32.56 -4.03
N THR A 210 12.40 31.78 -4.80
CA THR A 210 12.27 31.73 -6.27
C THR A 210 10.87 31.27 -6.69
N ALA A 211 10.31 30.26 -6.01
CA ALA A 211 8.96 29.77 -6.30
C ALA A 211 7.89 30.84 -6.04
N ARG A 212 8.02 31.62 -4.95
CA ARG A 212 7.10 32.72 -4.64
C ARG A 212 7.18 33.86 -5.66
N GLU A 213 8.38 34.20 -6.10
CA GLU A 213 8.59 35.22 -7.15
C GLU A 213 7.93 34.81 -8.47
N LEU A 214 8.08 33.55 -8.88
CA LEU A 214 7.43 33.02 -10.07
C LEU A 214 5.91 32.95 -9.94
N LEU A 215 5.39 32.64 -8.75
CA LEU A 215 3.95 32.62 -8.47
C LEU A 215 3.33 34.03 -8.49
N ALA A 216 4.07 35.06 -8.10
CA ALA A 216 3.54 36.43 -8.02
C ALA A 216 3.05 36.98 -9.38
N GLY A 217 3.56 36.42 -10.49
CA GLY A 217 3.12 36.76 -11.85
C GLY A 217 1.92 35.97 -12.37
N LEU A 218 1.37 35.02 -11.59
CA LEU A 218 0.35 34.07 -12.05
C LEU A 218 -0.92 34.15 -11.17
N ALA A 219 -2.10 33.94 -11.77
CA ALA A 219 -3.34 33.90 -11.03
C ALA A 219 -3.43 32.63 -10.15
N GLU A 220 -3.55 32.78 -8.84
CA GLU A 220 -3.54 31.65 -7.89
C GLU A 220 -4.60 30.58 -8.20
N SER A 221 -5.80 30.99 -8.63
CA SER A 221 -6.88 30.07 -9.00
C SER A 221 -6.55 29.26 -10.25
N GLU A 222 -5.84 29.86 -11.21
CA GLU A 222 -5.38 29.21 -12.43
C GLU A 222 -4.24 28.23 -12.13
N VAL A 223 -3.25 28.65 -11.33
CA VAL A 223 -2.17 27.78 -10.82
C VAL A 223 -2.76 26.55 -10.14
N ARG A 224 -3.72 26.76 -9.24
CA ARG A 224 -4.40 25.69 -8.54
C ARG A 224 -5.05 24.70 -9.52
N ALA A 225 -5.98 25.17 -10.35
CA ALA A 225 -6.76 24.30 -11.24
C ALA A 225 -5.87 23.54 -12.26
N THR A 226 -4.89 24.22 -12.84
CA THR A 226 -4.00 23.64 -13.85
C THR A 226 -3.08 22.59 -13.22
N VAL A 227 -2.41 22.92 -12.12
CA VAL A 227 -1.47 21.98 -11.48
C VAL A 227 -2.22 20.79 -10.88
N THR A 228 -3.35 20.97 -10.19
CA THR A 228 -4.14 19.83 -9.67
C THR A 228 -4.63 18.93 -10.81
N GLY A 229 -5.00 19.51 -11.95
CA GLY A 229 -5.34 18.79 -13.19
C GLY A 229 -4.19 17.91 -13.71
N TRP A 230 -2.96 18.42 -13.72
CA TRP A 230 -1.77 17.64 -14.08
C TRP A 230 -1.50 16.51 -13.08
N LEU A 231 -1.51 16.80 -11.77
CA LEU A 231 -1.27 15.80 -10.73
C LEU A 231 -2.28 14.64 -10.79
N ALA A 232 -3.53 14.90 -11.17
CA ALA A 232 -4.57 13.87 -11.33
C ALA A 232 -4.30 12.86 -12.47
N ARG A 233 -3.36 13.15 -13.38
CA ARG A 233 -2.91 12.26 -14.46
C ARG A 233 -1.61 11.51 -14.13
N ALA A 234 -0.92 11.90 -13.05
CA ALA A 234 0.29 11.23 -12.62
C ALA A 234 0.02 9.75 -12.29
N GLY A 235 0.93 8.86 -12.68
CA GLY A 235 0.80 7.42 -12.43
C GLY A 235 -0.26 6.68 -13.27
N ARG A 236 -0.84 7.31 -14.29
CA ARG A 236 -1.53 6.59 -15.38
C ARG A 236 -0.52 5.89 -16.29
N PRO A 237 -0.92 4.87 -17.07
CA PRO A 237 -0.03 4.25 -18.05
C PRO A 237 0.57 5.31 -18.98
N ARG A 238 1.84 5.12 -19.34
CA ARG A 238 2.58 5.99 -20.25
C ARG A 238 1.79 6.21 -21.55
N SER A 239 1.84 7.45 -22.03
CA SER A 239 1.35 7.84 -23.36
C SER A 239 2.23 7.26 -24.48
N ALA A 240 3.52 7.08 -24.19
CA ALA A 240 4.47 6.33 -25.01
C ALA A 240 4.95 5.08 -24.24
N PRO A 241 4.29 3.92 -24.42
CA PRO A 241 4.66 2.66 -23.77
C PRO A 241 6.06 2.20 -24.15
N TRP A 242 6.73 1.51 -23.23
CA TRP A 242 7.99 0.84 -23.56
C TRP A 242 7.75 -0.35 -24.50
N PRO A 243 8.68 -0.66 -25.42
CA PRO A 243 8.54 -1.83 -26.28
C PRO A 243 8.43 -3.13 -25.47
N PRO A 244 7.59 -4.11 -25.89
CA PRO A 244 7.30 -5.31 -25.09
C PRO A 244 8.51 -6.18 -24.72
N HIS A 245 9.58 -6.10 -25.51
CA HIS A 245 10.81 -6.88 -25.33
C HIS A 245 11.85 -6.17 -24.46
N VAL A 246 11.58 -4.96 -23.97
CA VAL A 246 12.47 -4.23 -23.07
C VAL A 246 12.11 -4.59 -21.63
N PRO A 247 12.98 -5.28 -20.88
CA PRO A 247 12.70 -5.61 -19.49
C PRO A 247 12.76 -4.32 -18.65
N VAL A 248 11.60 -3.81 -18.27
CA VAL A 248 11.46 -2.66 -17.36
C VAL A 248 10.81 -3.16 -16.08
N THR A 249 11.58 -3.21 -14.98
CA THR A 249 11.03 -3.55 -13.67
C THR A 249 9.92 -2.57 -13.30
N GLY A 250 8.69 -3.04 -13.30
CA GLY A 250 7.48 -2.24 -13.06
C GLY A 250 6.82 -1.59 -14.27
N GLY A 251 7.38 -1.77 -15.48
CA GLY A 251 6.76 -1.40 -16.75
C GLY A 251 6.35 0.07 -16.88
N ASP A 252 5.26 0.32 -17.61
CA ASP A 252 4.71 1.66 -17.89
C ASP A 252 4.04 2.35 -16.67
N LEU A 253 4.15 1.75 -15.48
CA LEU A 253 3.58 2.30 -14.25
C LEU A 253 4.62 3.03 -13.39
N VAL A 254 5.89 2.98 -13.77
CA VAL A 254 6.99 3.66 -13.08
C VAL A 254 7.08 5.11 -13.55
N CYS A 255 7.18 6.03 -12.60
CA CYS A 255 7.37 7.45 -12.92
C CYS A 255 8.75 7.69 -13.55
N ASP A 256 8.82 8.55 -14.57
CA ASP A 256 10.11 9.02 -15.08
C ASP A 256 10.88 9.75 -13.97
N ALA A 257 12.16 9.40 -13.79
CA ALA A 257 12.95 9.84 -12.64
C ALA A 257 13.20 11.36 -12.61
N PHE A 258 13.29 12.01 -13.78
CA PHE A 258 13.46 13.45 -13.90
C PHE A 258 12.13 14.15 -13.60
N ASN A 259 11.07 13.69 -14.24
CA ASN A 259 9.70 14.16 -14.04
C ASN A 259 9.21 14.00 -12.60
N ALA A 260 9.68 12.97 -11.89
CA ALA A 260 9.41 12.81 -10.47
C ALA A 260 9.93 13.98 -9.64
N ASN A 261 11.04 14.63 -10.00
CA ASN A 261 11.48 15.85 -9.32
C ASN A 261 10.51 17.01 -9.59
N ALA A 262 10.05 17.18 -10.84
CA ALA A 262 9.05 18.19 -11.17
C ALA A 262 7.73 18.00 -10.40
N LEU A 263 7.23 16.76 -10.26
CA LEU A 263 6.05 16.49 -9.43
C LEU A 263 6.25 16.90 -7.96
N ARG A 264 7.46 16.70 -7.41
CA ARG A 264 7.79 17.13 -6.03
C ARG A 264 7.77 18.65 -5.91
N GLY A 265 8.40 19.33 -6.87
CA GLY A 265 8.42 20.79 -6.93
C GLY A 265 7.00 21.35 -7.06
N LEU A 266 6.18 20.81 -7.96
CA LEU A 266 4.79 21.23 -8.14
C LEU A 266 3.95 21.02 -6.86
N ALA A 267 4.14 19.90 -6.15
CA ALA A 267 3.50 19.67 -4.86
C ALA A 267 3.91 20.72 -3.82
N TRP A 268 5.20 21.09 -3.77
CA TRP A 268 5.68 22.14 -2.87
C TRP A 268 5.22 23.54 -3.27
N THR A 269 5.10 23.82 -4.57
CA THR A 269 4.55 25.07 -5.09
C THR A 269 3.10 25.24 -4.66
N LEU A 270 2.28 24.18 -4.74
CA LEU A 270 0.89 24.22 -4.29
C LEU A 270 0.74 24.56 -2.80
N SER A 271 1.71 24.18 -1.94
CA SER A 271 1.69 24.55 -0.52
C SER A 271 2.09 26.01 -0.24
N LEU A 272 2.46 26.78 -1.27
CA LEU A 272 2.76 28.21 -1.14
C LEU A 272 1.54 29.09 -1.43
N LEU A 273 0.50 28.53 -2.06
CA LEU A 273 -0.76 29.21 -2.34
C LEU A 273 -1.62 29.27 -1.06
N PRO A 274 -2.64 30.17 -1.00
CA PRO A 274 -3.60 30.15 0.09
C PRO A 274 -4.27 28.77 0.23
N PRO A 275 -4.54 28.31 1.47
CA PRO A 275 -5.10 26.98 1.70
C PRO A 275 -6.41 26.74 0.96
N HIS A 276 -6.59 25.52 0.45
CA HIS A 276 -7.80 25.15 -0.27
C HIS A 276 -8.06 23.63 -0.23
N PRO A 277 -9.32 23.19 -0.01
CA PRO A 277 -9.65 21.77 0.11
C PRO A 277 -9.24 20.92 -1.10
N GLU A 278 -9.34 21.48 -2.31
CA GLU A 278 -8.94 20.78 -3.55
C GLU A 278 -7.45 20.46 -3.59
N VAL A 279 -6.59 21.36 -3.10
CA VAL A 279 -5.14 21.17 -3.06
C VAL A 279 -4.81 20.01 -2.11
N SER A 280 -5.38 20.04 -0.91
CA SER A 280 -5.18 18.98 0.08
C SER A 280 -5.61 17.61 -0.48
N ARG A 281 -6.78 17.54 -1.13
CA ARG A 281 -7.26 16.32 -1.79
C ARG A 281 -6.36 15.87 -2.94
N ALA A 282 -5.89 16.78 -3.78
CA ALA A 282 -5.01 16.47 -4.91
C ALA A 282 -3.65 15.91 -4.44
N LEU A 283 -3.06 16.52 -3.40
CA LEU A 283 -1.82 16.04 -2.77
C LEU A 283 -2.02 14.66 -2.14
N GLY A 284 -3.14 14.43 -1.45
CA GLY A 284 -3.47 13.12 -0.90
C GLY A 284 -3.66 12.03 -1.97
N ALA A 285 -4.32 12.36 -3.09
CA ALA A 285 -4.50 11.46 -4.22
C ALA A 285 -3.18 11.12 -4.94
N LEU A 286 -2.31 12.12 -5.11
CA LEU A 286 -0.97 11.92 -5.67
C LEU A 286 -0.13 11.02 -4.77
N LEU A 287 -0.14 11.26 -3.44
CA LEU A 287 0.56 10.42 -2.47
C LEU A 287 0.12 8.97 -2.57
N GLU A 288 -1.20 8.69 -2.54
CA GLU A 288 -1.71 7.32 -2.67
C GLU A 288 -1.30 6.68 -3.99
N THR A 289 -1.35 7.46 -5.08
CA THR A 289 -0.96 6.99 -6.41
C THR A 289 0.52 6.63 -6.47
N SER A 290 1.38 7.45 -5.86
CA SER A 290 2.82 7.22 -5.76
C SER A 290 3.20 6.05 -4.85
N LEU A 291 2.34 5.64 -3.92
CA LEU A 291 2.55 4.47 -3.06
C LEU A 291 1.89 3.17 -3.56
N ARG A 292 1.18 3.20 -4.69
CA ARG A 292 0.63 1.96 -5.28
C ARG A 292 1.75 0.96 -5.54
N LYS A 293 1.55 -0.28 -5.10
CA LYS A 293 2.53 -1.36 -5.27
C LYS A 293 2.59 -1.81 -6.72
N VAL A 294 3.80 -1.94 -7.23
CA VAL A 294 4.11 -2.52 -8.52
C VAL A 294 4.86 -3.84 -8.28
N PRO A 295 4.42 -4.96 -8.89
CA PRO A 295 5.11 -6.24 -8.76
C PRO A 295 6.60 -6.14 -9.07
N GLY A 296 7.45 -6.76 -8.24
CA GLY A 296 8.90 -6.74 -8.39
C GLY A 296 9.62 -5.44 -8.02
N LEU A 297 8.91 -4.32 -7.81
CA LEU A 297 9.51 -3.02 -7.50
C LEU A 297 9.15 -2.48 -6.11
N GLY A 298 7.90 -2.68 -5.67
CA GLY A 298 7.36 -2.02 -4.48
C GLY A 298 6.58 -0.74 -4.84
N PRO A 299 6.58 0.32 -4.01
CA PRO A 299 5.83 1.55 -4.31
C PRO A 299 6.36 2.26 -5.57
N ARG A 300 5.47 2.83 -6.39
CA ARG A 300 5.82 3.50 -7.66
C ARG A 300 6.89 4.59 -7.50
N ASN A 301 6.71 5.52 -6.55
CA ASN A 301 7.67 6.59 -6.30
C ASN A 301 7.53 7.18 -4.88
N PRO A 302 8.24 6.63 -3.88
CA PRO A 302 8.23 7.16 -2.52
C PRO A 302 8.68 8.62 -2.39
N LYS A 303 9.53 9.12 -3.31
CA LYS A 303 10.04 10.50 -3.25
C LYS A 303 8.93 11.52 -3.50
N VAL A 304 8.05 11.24 -4.46
CA VAL A 304 6.85 12.05 -4.74
C VAL A 304 5.85 11.96 -3.59
N ALA A 305 5.61 10.75 -3.06
CA ALA A 305 4.74 10.56 -1.91
C ALA A 305 5.20 11.38 -0.68
N ASN A 306 6.49 11.32 -0.35
CA ASN A 306 7.06 12.09 0.76
C ASN A 306 6.97 13.60 0.53
N ALA A 307 7.11 14.08 -0.71
CA ALA A 307 6.94 15.49 -1.03
C ALA A 307 5.49 15.97 -0.81
N CYS A 308 4.49 15.12 -1.10
CA CYS A 308 3.09 15.43 -0.81
C CYS A 308 2.83 15.55 0.70
N VAL A 309 3.45 14.70 1.54
CA VAL A 309 3.36 14.83 3.00
C VAL A 309 3.91 16.17 3.46
N LEU A 310 5.09 16.55 2.96
CA LEU A 310 5.71 17.84 3.31
C LEU A 310 4.87 19.03 2.85
N ALA A 311 4.27 18.95 1.65
CA ALA A 311 3.37 19.97 1.14
C ALA A 311 2.13 20.11 2.03
N LEU A 312 1.46 19.00 2.38
CA LEU A 312 0.31 18.99 3.29
C LEU A 312 0.68 19.55 4.68
N ALA A 313 1.86 19.20 5.21
CA ALA A 313 2.32 19.68 6.51
C ALA A 313 2.50 21.21 6.54
N ARG A 314 2.84 21.83 5.40
CA ARG A 314 3.02 23.29 5.24
C ARG A 314 1.71 24.05 5.05
N ILE A 315 0.63 23.38 4.64
CA ILE A 315 -0.69 23.99 4.50
C ILE A 315 -1.33 24.05 5.88
N ASP A 316 -1.69 25.27 6.30
CA ASP A 316 -2.30 25.51 7.61
C ASP A 316 -3.82 25.66 7.50
N ASP A 317 -4.51 24.54 7.26
CA ASP A 317 -5.96 24.46 7.28
C ASP A 317 -6.50 23.12 7.82
N ALA A 318 -7.79 23.13 8.16
CA ALA A 318 -8.48 21.94 8.64
C ALA A 318 -8.52 20.82 7.58
N CYS A 319 -8.54 21.16 6.29
CA CYS A 319 -8.58 20.17 5.22
C CYS A 319 -7.25 19.43 5.04
N ALA A 320 -6.09 20.10 5.14
CA ALA A 320 -4.79 19.44 5.12
C ALA A 320 -4.59 18.59 6.37
N LEU A 321 -5.06 19.05 7.54
CA LEU A 321 -5.04 18.26 8.76
C LEU A 321 -5.90 16.98 8.63
N ALA A 322 -7.13 17.11 8.15
CA ALA A 322 -8.01 15.98 7.81
C ALA A 322 -7.33 15.00 6.87
N GLU A 323 -6.64 15.51 5.86
CA GLU A 323 -5.99 14.65 4.87
C GLU A 323 -4.75 13.95 5.43
N ILE A 324 -3.93 14.62 6.25
CA ILE A 324 -2.81 13.98 6.96
C ILE A 324 -3.34 12.87 7.87
N ALA A 325 -4.34 13.15 8.72
CA ALA A 325 -4.92 12.16 9.63
C ALA A 325 -5.49 10.94 8.87
N ARG A 326 -6.24 11.19 7.78
CA ARG A 326 -6.76 10.15 6.90
C ARG A 326 -5.64 9.29 6.28
N LEU A 327 -4.55 9.92 5.84
CA LEU A 327 -3.43 9.23 5.22
C LEU A 327 -2.61 8.44 6.25
N SER A 328 -2.38 8.97 7.46
CA SER A 328 -1.74 8.25 8.57
C SER A 328 -2.47 6.94 8.90
N ALA A 329 -3.81 6.94 8.84
CA ALA A 329 -4.61 5.75 9.09
C ALA A 329 -4.56 4.69 7.96
N ARG A 330 -4.16 5.08 6.73
CA ARG A 330 -4.26 4.21 5.53
C ARG A 330 -2.91 3.80 4.94
N VAL A 331 -1.86 4.61 5.12
CA VAL A 331 -0.56 4.38 4.51
C VAL A 331 0.21 3.32 5.30
N THR A 332 0.57 2.22 4.64
CA THR A 332 1.34 1.12 5.25
C THR A 332 2.84 1.20 4.95
N TYR A 333 3.25 2.04 3.99
CA TYR A 333 4.66 2.18 3.64
C TYR A 333 5.41 2.96 4.73
N ARG A 334 6.20 2.24 5.52
CA ARG A 334 6.81 2.70 6.79
C ARG A 334 7.53 4.06 6.69
N SER A 335 8.30 4.31 5.63
CA SER A 335 9.05 5.57 5.50
C SER A 335 8.12 6.77 5.31
N THR A 336 7.03 6.63 4.55
CA THR A 336 6.07 7.73 4.34
C THR A 336 5.13 7.86 5.54
N LEU A 337 4.72 6.75 6.15
CA LEU A 337 3.94 6.76 7.39
C LEU A 337 4.66 7.53 8.50
N LYS A 338 5.96 7.31 8.69
CA LYS A 338 6.76 8.07 9.68
C LYS A 338 6.72 9.59 9.45
N LEU A 339 6.67 10.04 8.19
CA LEU A 339 6.56 11.47 7.89
C LEU A 339 5.15 12.00 8.16
N LEU A 340 4.12 11.21 7.86
CA LEU A 340 2.73 11.55 8.18
C LEU A 340 2.51 11.65 9.69
N ASP A 341 3.04 10.68 10.44
CA ASP A 341 3.02 10.68 11.90
C ASP A 341 3.72 11.91 12.47
N ALA A 342 4.91 12.24 11.98
CA ALA A 342 5.64 13.42 12.43
C ALA A 342 4.93 14.74 12.07
N ALA A 343 4.31 14.83 10.89
CA ALA A 343 3.54 16.00 10.49
C ALA A 343 2.30 16.20 11.37
N LEU A 344 1.63 15.10 11.72
CA LEU A 344 0.46 15.11 12.59
C LEU A 344 0.85 15.49 14.03
N GLU A 345 1.94 14.93 14.55
CA GLU A 345 2.48 15.27 15.87
C GLU A 345 2.83 16.76 15.97
N ALA A 346 3.49 17.30 14.93
CA ALA A 346 3.84 18.72 14.87
C ALA A 346 2.60 19.63 14.86
N LYS A 347 1.55 19.26 14.09
CA LYS A 347 0.28 20.00 14.09
C LYS A 347 -0.44 19.89 15.44
N ALA A 348 -0.40 18.72 16.08
CA ALA A 348 -1.00 18.54 17.40
C ALA A 348 -0.30 19.39 18.47
N ALA A 349 1.03 19.41 18.47
CA ALA A 349 1.82 20.28 19.34
C ALA A 349 1.50 21.77 19.11
N ALA A 350 1.35 22.20 17.85
CA ALA A 350 1.00 23.58 17.51
C ALA A 350 -0.40 23.98 17.99
N LEU A 351 -1.35 23.02 18.04
CA LEU A 351 -2.70 23.23 18.55
C LEU A 351 -2.80 23.06 20.08
N GLY A 352 -1.73 22.63 20.76
CA GLY A 352 -1.75 22.33 22.19
C GLY A 352 -2.65 21.15 22.55
N MET A 353 -2.88 20.23 21.61
CA MET A 353 -3.77 19.07 21.75
C MET A 353 -2.98 17.78 21.62
N PRO A 354 -3.38 16.68 22.29
CA PRO A 354 -2.80 15.37 22.02
C PRO A 354 -3.14 14.91 20.60
N ARG A 355 -2.22 14.19 19.97
CA ARG A 355 -2.35 13.71 18.57
C ARG A 355 -3.69 13.04 18.29
N GLU A 356 -4.17 12.21 19.20
CA GLU A 356 -5.38 11.42 18.98
C GLU A 356 -6.63 12.28 19.01
N GLU A 357 -6.61 13.40 19.74
CA GLU A 357 -7.68 14.39 19.73
C GLU A 357 -7.76 15.12 18.38
N VAL A 358 -6.59 15.42 17.83
CA VAL A 358 -6.47 16.00 16.48
C VAL A 358 -7.00 15.04 15.43
N GLU A 359 -6.67 13.75 15.53
CA GLU A 359 -7.23 12.71 14.63
C GLU A 359 -8.75 12.59 14.72
N GLU A 360 -9.35 12.82 15.90
CA GLU A 360 -10.80 12.84 16.10
C GLU A 360 -11.47 14.05 15.45
N LEU A 361 -10.88 15.23 15.61
CA LEU A 361 -11.38 16.48 15.00
C LEU A 361 -11.23 16.49 13.48
N ALA A 362 -10.24 15.77 12.98
CA ALA A 362 -9.87 15.74 11.58
C ALA A 362 -10.77 14.81 10.73
N VAL A 363 -11.79 14.17 11.32
CA VAL A 363 -12.69 13.28 10.56
C VAL A 363 -13.64 14.11 9.66
N PRO A 364 -13.58 13.93 8.33
CA PRO A 364 -14.43 14.69 7.41
C PRO A 364 -15.90 14.23 7.45
N VAL A 365 -16.81 15.18 7.27
CA VAL A 365 -18.26 14.91 7.20
C VAL A 365 -18.73 14.44 5.82
N HIS A 366 -17.91 14.57 4.77
CA HIS A 366 -18.22 14.14 3.39
C HIS A 366 -19.58 14.65 2.84
N GLY A 367 -20.01 15.85 3.24
CA GLY A 367 -21.28 16.42 2.82
C GLY A 367 -22.52 15.80 3.49
N LEU A 368 -22.34 14.93 4.48
CA LEU A 368 -23.44 14.45 5.33
C LEU A 368 -23.99 15.61 6.16
N THR A 369 -25.29 15.84 6.05
CA THR A 369 -26.01 16.92 6.74
C THR A 369 -26.63 16.45 8.07
N GLY A 370 -26.57 15.15 8.34
CA GLY A 370 -26.94 14.53 9.62
C GLY A 370 -26.29 13.16 9.75
N VAL A 371 -26.51 12.47 10.86
CA VAL A 371 -25.86 11.18 11.12
C VAL A 371 -26.24 10.14 10.06
N GLY A 372 -25.26 9.82 9.22
CA GLY A 372 -25.35 8.89 8.11
C GLY A 372 -26.28 9.33 6.99
N ARG A 373 -26.60 10.62 6.84
CA ARG A 373 -27.56 11.08 5.83
C ARG A 373 -27.12 12.36 5.11
N ALA A 374 -27.33 12.41 3.80
CA ALA A 374 -27.27 13.63 2.99
C ALA A 374 -28.40 13.65 1.96
N ARG A 375 -28.81 14.85 1.55
CA ARG A 375 -29.73 15.07 0.44
C ARG A 375 -29.11 16.09 -0.51
N LEU A 376 -28.91 15.71 -1.77
CA LEU A 376 -28.33 16.57 -2.80
C LEU A 376 -29.30 16.72 -3.97
N THR A 377 -29.45 17.93 -4.49
CA THR A 377 -30.39 18.25 -5.57
C THR A 377 -29.64 18.43 -6.89
N PHE A 378 -30.18 17.82 -7.95
CA PHE A 378 -29.65 17.84 -9.32
C PHE A 378 -30.79 18.21 -10.28
N GLY A 379 -30.99 19.51 -10.51
CA GLY A 379 -32.20 20.03 -11.14
C GLY A 379 -33.45 19.58 -10.36
N ASP A 380 -34.39 18.92 -11.03
CA ASP A 380 -35.61 18.39 -10.41
C ASP A 380 -35.41 17.02 -9.72
N SER A 381 -34.23 16.40 -9.86
CA SER A 381 -33.93 15.11 -9.23
C SER A 381 -33.21 15.29 -7.90
N THR A 382 -33.35 14.33 -7.00
CA THR A 382 -32.66 14.35 -5.70
C THR A 382 -31.90 13.05 -5.48
N ALA A 383 -30.63 13.12 -5.07
CA ALA A 383 -29.90 12.00 -4.50
C ALA A 383 -30.06 11.98 -2.98
N GLU A 384 -30.37 10.81 -2.43
CA GLU A 384 -30.41 10.55 -0.99
C GLU A 384 -29.27 9.61 -0.63
N VAL A 385 -28.27 10.12 0.09
CA VAL A 385 -27.16 9.31 0.61
C VAL A 385 -27.54 8.83 2.00
N ARG A 386 -27.46 7.52 2.23
CA ARG A 386 -27.67 6.90 3.54
C ARG A 386 -26.54 5.95 3.88
N VAL A 387 -26.01 6.02 5.08
CA VAL A 387 -25.09 5.00 5.59
C VAL A 387 -25.91 3.82 6.13
N ASP A 388 -25.57 2.63 5.66
CA ASP A 388 -26.16 1.37 6.05
C ASP A 388 -25.06 0.36 6.37
N GLY A 389 -24.96 -0.06 7.63
CA GLY A 389 -23.79 -0.78 8.14
C GLY A 389 -22.50 0.01 7.90
N GLY A 390 -21.49 -0.65 7.34
CA GLY A 390 -20.22 -0.03 6.93
C GLY A 390 -20.21 0.61 5.53
N ARG A 391 -21.36 0.87 4.88
CA ARG A 391 -21.40 1.37 3.49
C ARG A 391 -22.34 2.55 3.28
N ALA A 392 -21.98 3.45 2.36
CA ALA A 392 -22.85 4.47 1.81
C ALA A 392 -23.69 3.91 0.67
N VAL A 393 -25.01 4.08 0.77
CA VAL A 393 -25.99 3.74 -0.25
C VAL A 393 -26.55 5.03 -0.83
N VAL A 394 -26.53 5.15 -2.15
CA VAL A 394 -27.08 6.31 -2.86
C VAL A 394 -28.40 5.91 -3.52
N GLY A 395 -29.50 6.38 -2.95
CA GLY A 395 -30.84 6.32 -3.55
C GLY A 395 -31.12 7.56 -4.39
N TRP A 396 -32.10 7.47 -5.30
CA TRP A 396 -32.51 8.58 -6.15
C TRP A 396 -34.01 8.79 -6.09
N ARG A 397 -34.43 10.05 -6.18
CA ARG A 397 -35.80 10.46 -6.48
C ARG A 397 -35.82 11.24 -7.79
N ASN A 398 -36.78 10.91 -8.66
CA ASN A 398 -36.98 11.61 -9.92
C ASN A 398 -37.74 12.94 -9.71
N ALA A 399 -37.97 13.68 -10.80
CA ALA A 399 -38.73 14.94 -10.80
C ALA A 399 -40.15 14.84 -10.22
N ALA A 400 -40.78 13.66 -10.26
CA ALA A 400 -42.08 13.39 -9.65
C ALA A 400 -41.98 12.96 -8.18
N GLY A 401 -40.80 13.05 -7.56
CA GLY A 401 -40.53 12.64 -6.17
C GLY A 401 -40.51 11.12 -5.93
N ARG A 402 -40.66 10.29 -6.97
CA ARG A 402 -40.67 8.82 -6.87
C ARG A 402 -39.26 8.27 -6.74
N ALA A 403 -39.08 7.31 -5.83
CA ALA A 403 -37.82 6.61 -5.64
C ALA A 403 -37.48 5.74 -6.87
N VAL A 404 -36.25 5.85 -7.36
CA VAL A 404 -35.74 5.09 -8.50
C VAL A 404 -34.39 4.45 -8.13
N LYS A 405 -34.16 3.22 -8.61
CA LYS A 405 -32.95 2.43 -8.28
C LYS A 405 -31.72 2.85 -9.08
N SER A 406 -31.90 3.56 -10.20
CA SER A 406 -30.81 3.98 -11.07
C SER A 406 -30.75 5.50 -11.16
N VAL A 407 -29.57 6.02 -11.45
CA VAL A 407 -29.34 7.46 -11.63
C VAL A 407 -30.27 7.97 -12.76
N PRO A 408 -31.10 9.00 -12.54
CA PRO A 408 -31.96 9.58 -13.56
C PRO A 408 -31.19 10.02 -14.81
N ALA A 409 -31.78 9.90 -15.99
CA ALA A 409 -31.11 10.20 -17.26
C ALA A 409 -30.66 11.67 -17.37
N ALA A 410 -31.49 12.61 -16.91
CA ALA A 410 -31.17 14.03 -16.88
C ALA A 410 -29.89 14.32 -16.06
N VAL A 411 -29.73 13.66 -14.91
CA VAL A 411 -28.53 13.79 -14.07
C VAL A 411 -27.27 13.30 -14.80
N ARG A 412 -27.36 12.20 -15.55
CA ARG A 412 -26.20 11.68 -16.30
C ARG A 412 -25.79 12.60 -17.45
N ARG A 413 -26.75 13.31 -18.05
CA ARG A 413 -26.53 14.20 -19.20
C ARG A 413 -26.04 15.57 -18.75
N ASP A 414 -26.69 16.15 -17.75
CA ASP A 414 -26.56 17.57 -17.41
C ASP A 414 -25.67 17.81 -16.19
N PHE A 415 -25.42 16.78 -15.35
CA PHE A 415 -24.66 16.88 -14.10
C PHE A 415 -23.64 15.74 -13.94
N ALA A 416 -22.93 15.42 -15.03
CA ALA A 416 -22.05 14.26 -15.09
C ALA A 416 -20.86 14.35 -14.13
N GLU A 417 -20.28 15.54 -13.93
CA GLU A 417 -19.14 15.75 -13.03
C GLU A 417 -19.58 15.73 -11.56
N GLU A 418 -20.68 16.37 -11.21
CA GLU A 418 -21.23 16.35 -9.84
C GLU A 418 -21.68 14.93 -9.44
N LEU A 419 -22.22 14.16 -10.39
CA LEU A 419 -22.52 12.74 -10.19
C LEU A 419 -21.25 11.92 -9.90
N LYS A 420 -20.14 12.24 -10.57
CA LYS A 420 -18.85 11.58 -10.37
C LYS A 420 -18.25 11.97 -9.02
N GLU A 421 -18.38 13.21 -8.59
CA GLU A 421 -18.02 13.66 -7.23
C GLU A 421 -18.85 12.95 -6.15
N LEU A 422 -20.17 12.84 -6.33
CA LEU A 422 -21.04 12.11 -5.42
C LEU A 422 -20.63 10.64 -5.28
N LYS A 423 -20.31 9.96 -6.39
CA LYS A 423 -19.82 8.58 -6.37
C LYS A 423 -18.46 8.46 -5.67
N ALA A 424 -17.57 9.43 -5.86
CA ALA A 424 -16.30 9.48 -5.16
C ALA A 424 -16.49 9.68 -3.66
N ALA A 425 -17.34 10.62 -3.25
CA ALA A 425 -17.68 10.89 -1.86
C ALA A 425 -18.28 9.66 -1.17
N ALA A 426 -19.21 8.95 -1.81
CA ALA A 426 -19.77 7.70 -1.28
C ALA A 426 -18.68 6.63 -1.04
N LYS A 427 -17.76 6.47 -1.98
CA LYS A 427 -16.62 5.55 -1.84
C LYS A 427 -15.65 5.96 -0.73
N ASP A 428 -15.47 7.27 -0.52
CA ASP A 428 -14.60 7.77 0.53
C ASP A 428 -15.25 7.64 1.92
N ILE A 429 -16.57 7.79 2.01
CA ILE A 429 -17.36 7.43 3.19
C ILE A 429 -17.12 5.95 3.57
N ASP A 430 -17.25 5.01 2.61
CA ASP A 430 -17.01 3.57 2.87
C ASP A 430 -15.62 3.32 3.50
N LYS A 431 -14.58 3.90 2.88
CA LYS A 431 -13.20 3.74 3.37
C LYS A 431 -13.01 4.35 4.76
N MET A 432 -13.61 5.53 4.99
CA MET A 432 -13.48 6.23 6.26
C MET A 432 -14.24 5.48 7.36
N LEU A 433 -15.42 4.94 7.10
CA LEU A 433 -16.15 4.10 8.05
C LEU A 433 -15.33 2.87 8.45
N ALA A 434 -14.70 2.19 7.49
CA ALA A 434 -13.81 1.07 7.77
C ALA A 434 -12.62 1.49 8.67
N ALA A 435 -11.95 2.61 8.32
CA ALA A 435 -10.82 3.13 9.09
C ALA A 435 -11.22 3.56 10.52
N GLN A 436 -12.37 4.23 10.68
CA GLN A 436 -12.88 4.66 11.98
C GLN A 436 -13.38 3.50 12.84
N SER A 437 -13.98 2.47 12.22
CA SER A 437 -14.33 1.22 12.90
C SER A 437 -13.09 0.54 13.47
N GLU A 438 -12.03 0.39 12.67
CA GLU A 438 -10.75 -0.18 13.10
C GLU A 438 -10.06 0.69 14.17
N ARG A 439 -10.18 2.01 14.09
CA ARG A 439 -9.65 2.93 15.10
C ARG A 439 -10.37 2.76 16.44
N LEU A 440 -11.71 2.71 16.43
CA LEU A 440 -12.52 2.46 17.63
C LEU A 440 -12.22 1.08 18.24
N ASP A 441 -12.08 0.02 17.44
CA ASP A 441 -11.69 -1.31 17.95
C ASP A 441 -10.30 -1.29 18.62
N ARG A 442 -9.37 -0.46 18.14
CA ARG A 442 -8.04 -0.30 18.77
C ARG A 442 -8.07 0.45 20.10
N GLN A 443 -9.16 1.14 20.45
CA GLN A 443 -9.24 1.94 21.67
C GLN A 443 -9.36 1.12 22.95
N PHE A 444 -9.68 -0.18 22.88
CA PHE A 444 -9.76 -1.06 24.05
C PHE A 444 -8.45 -1.15 24.85
N LEU A 445 -7.31 -1.02 24.18
CA LEU A 445 -5.99 -0.97 24.81
C LEU A 445 -5.50 0.47 25.10
N ALA A 446 -6.16 1.50 24.55
CA ALA A 446 -5.71 2.88 24.65
C ALA A 446 -6.14 3.59 25.95
N ARG A 447 -7.02 2.99 26.76
CA ARG A 447 -7.57 3.56 28.00
C ARG A 447 -8.19 4.95 27.81
N ARG A 448 -8.86 5.18 26.67
CA ARG A 448 -9.45 6.48 26.35
C ARG A 448 -10.66 6.78 27.24
N VAL A 449 -10.69 8.00 27.76
CA VAL A 449 -11.81 8.59 28.50
C VAL A 449 -12.08 9.94 27.87
N TRP A 450 -13.35 10.20 27.55
CA TRP A 450 -13.78 11.49 27.02
C TRP A 450 -14.72 12.19 28.00
N PRO A 451 -14.67 13.52 28.12
CA PRO A 451 -15.79 14.29 28.64
C PRO A 451 -17.05 14.04 27.80
N TYR A 452 -18.22 13.90 28.44
CA TYR A 452 -19.48 13.58 27.75
C TYR A 452 -19.80 14.56 26.60
N ALA A 453 -19.63 15.86 26.81
CA ALA A 453 -19.90 16.87 25.78
C ALA A 453 -19.02 16.66 24.53
N VAL A 454 -17.74 16.38 24.74
CA VAL A 454 -16.75 16.15 23.67
C VAL A 454 -17.05 14.85 22.93
N TRP A 455 -17.34 13.76 23.66
CA TRP A 455 -17.72 12.48 23.05
C TRP A 455 -19.00 12.61 22.24
N ARG A 456 -19.99 13.33 22.76
CA ARG A 456 -21.26 13.55 22.07
C ARG A 456 -21.05 14.28 20.76
N GLU A 457 -20.27 15.36 20.77
CA GLU A 457 -19.95 16.14 19.57
C GLU A 457 -19.18 15.31 18.53
N ARG A 458 -18.09 14.65 18.93
CA ARG A 458 -17.13 14.01 18.01
C ARG A 458 -17.52 12.60 17.57
N TYR A 459 -18.34 11.91 18.35
CA TYR A 459 -18.79 10.56 18.06
C TYR A 459 -20.29 10.49 17.89
N LEU A 460 -21.09 10.80 18.90
CA LEU A 460 -22.53 10.48 18.87
C LEU A 460 -23.32 11.29 17.82
N ASP A 461 -23.03 12.58 17.71
CA ASP A 461 -23.74 13.54 16.87
C ASP A 461 -22.99 13.88 15.57
N HIS A 462 -21.72 13.49 15.47
CA HIS A 462 -20.93 13.68 14.26
C HIS A 462 -21.53 12.93 13.07
N PRO A 463 -21.70 13.56 11.89
CA PRO A 463 -22.42 12.99 10.75
C PRO A 463 -21.91 11.62 10.28
N LEU A 464 -20.60 11.37 10.35
CA LEU A 464 -20.00 10.10 9.93
C LEU A 464 -19.82 9.10 11.08
N THR A 465 -18.97 9.40 12.06
CA THR A 465 -18.67 8.55 13.23
C THR A 465 -19.89 8.23 14.08
N GLY A 466 -20.94 9.06 14.07
CA GLY A 466 -22.22 8.78 14.73
C GLY A 466 -22.90 7.52 14.21
N THR A 467 -22.65 7.14 12.96
CA THR A 467 -23.18 5.89 12.39
C THR A 467 -22.52 4.65 13.00
N LEU A 468 -21.29 4.79 13.53
CA LEU A 468 -20.58 3.74 14.26
C LEU A 468 -20.91 3.80 15.75
N ALA A 469 -20.79 4.99 16.35
CA ALA A 469 -20.95 5.20 17.79
C ALA A 469 -22.35 4.79 18.30
N ARG A 470 -23.40 5.03 17.51
CA ARG A 470 -24.79 4.66 17.85
C ARG A 470 -25.07 3.15 17.75
N ARG A 471 -24.11 2.34 17.26
CA ARG A 471 -24.21 0.87 17.21
C ARG A 471 -23.30 0.19 18.24
N LEU A 472 -22.68 0.97 19.12
CA LEU A 472 -21.78 0.51 20.18
C LEU A 472 -22.42 0.76 21.56
N LEU A 473 -21.94 0.00 22.53
CA LEU A 473 -22.20 0.20 23.95
C LEU A 473 -21.13 1.13 24.54
N TRP A 474 -21.56 2.02 25.42
CA TRP A 474 -20.71 3.00 26.09
C TRP A 474 -21.00 3.01 27.58
N THR A 475 -19.97 3.28 28.39
CA THR A 475 -20.15 3.56 29.81
C THR A 475 -20.10 5.06 30.00
N VAL A 476 -21.22 5.68 30.37
CA VAL A 476 -21.38 7.12 30.56
C VAL A 476 -21.60 7.39 32.04
N GLY A 477 -20.67 8.09 32.69
CA GLY A 477 -20.77 8.38 34.13
C GLY A 477 -20.88 7.11 35.00
N GLY A 478 -20.28 6.00 34.55
CA GLY A 478 -20.35 4.70 35.22
C GLY A 478 -21.55 3.82 34.83
N VAL A 479 -22.47 4.31 34.01
CA VAL A 479 -23.66 3.56 33.56
C VAL A 479 -23.47 3.06 32.14
N THR A 480 -23.62 1.74 31.92
CA THR A 480 -23.60 1.16 30.59
C THR A 480 -24.89 1.48 29.83
N CYS A 481 -24.76 2.01 28.62
CA CYS A 481 -25.87 2.36 27.75
C CYS A 481 -25.54 2.11 26.27
N GLY A 482 -26.58 1.95 25.46
CA GLY A 482 -26.51 1.91 23.99
C GLY A 482 -27.52 2.88 23.39
N TRP A 483 -27.34 3.26 22.13
CA TRP A 483 -28.30 4.16 21.46
C TRP A 483 -29.50 3.38 20.92
N ALA A 484 -30.71 3.80 21.30
CA ALA A 484 -31.97 3.25 20.79
C ALA A 484 -33.09 4.31 20.90
N ASP A 485 -34.01 4.30 19.94
CA ASP A 485 -35.17 5.21 19.90
C ASP A 485 -34.83 6.69 20.05
N GLY A 486 -33.70 7.10 19.45
CA GLY A 486 -33.25 8.50 19.43
C GLY A 486 -32.61 8.99 20.73
N ALA A 487 -32.32 8.13 21.70
CA ALA A 487 -31.64 8.46 22.95
C ALA A 487 -30.68 7.36 23.41
N LEU A 488 -29.91 7.64 24.47
CA LEU A 488 -29.17 6.59 25.19
C LEU A 488 -30.15 5.80 26.07
N ARG A 489 -30.03 4.46 26.03
CA ARG A 489 -30.87 3.52 26.76
C ARG A 489 -29.99 2.54 27.54
N THR A 490 -30.34 2.31 28.79
CA THR A 490 -29.75 1.25 29.64
C THR A 490 -30.26 -0.13 29.19
N LEU A 491 -29.87 -1.18 29.92
CA LEU A 491 -30.33 -2.54 29.70
C LEU A 491 -31.85 -2.67 29.96
N ASP A 492 -32.37 -1.89 30.89
CA ASP A 492 -33.79 -1.85 31.28
C ASP A 492 -34.63 -0.91 30.39
N ASP A 493 -34.09 -0.49 29.24
CA ASP A 493 -34.71 0.46 28.29
C ASP A 493 -35.05 1.85 28.89
N THR A 494 -34.43 2.21 30.02
CA THR A 494 -34.56 3.53 30.64
C THR A 494 -33.48 4.49 30.15
N GLU A 495 -33.74 5.81 30.22
CA GLU A 495 -32.68 6.80 29.96
C GLU A 495 -31.69 6.82 31.13
N PRO A 496 -30.37 6.84 30.88
CA PRO A 496 -29.42 7.04 31.95
C PRO A 496 -29.62 8.41 32.60
N PRO A 497 -29.22 8.61 33.86
CA PRO A 497 -29.22 9.93 34.49
C PRO A 497 -28.54 10.96 33.59
N ALA A 498 -29.13 12.16 33.47
CA ALA A 498 -28.60 13.22 32.63
C ALA A 498 -27.12 13.49 32.99
N PRO A 499 -26.17 13.13 32.11
CA PRO A 499 -24.76 13.19 32.47
C PRO A 499 -24.28 14.64 32.47
N ALA A 500 -23.43 14.98 33.45
CA ALA A 500 -22.72 16.25 33.44
C ALA A 500 -21.86 16.39 32.17
N HIS A 501 -21.56 17.61 31.75
CA HIS A 501 -20.81 17.86 30.51
C HIS A 501 -19.40 17.23 30.53
N ASP A 502 -18.82 17.12 31.71
CA ASP A 502 -17.52 16.53 32.01
C ASP A 502 -17.60 15.07 32.49
N ALA A 503 -18.79 14.47 32.53
CA ALA A 503 -18.95 13.08 32.93
C ALA A 503 -18.09 12.15 32.05
N PRO A 504 -17.35 11.19 32.64
CA PRO A 504 -16.45 10.34 31.87
C PRO A 504 -17.25 9.38 30.99
N VAL A 505 -16.85 9.29 29.73
CA VAL A 505 -17.34 8.32 28.76
C VAL A 505 -16.21 7.38 28.36
N THR A 506 -16.47 6.09 28.37
CA THR A 506 -15.55 5.05 27.88
C THR A 506 -16.27 4.06 26.98
N LEU A 507 -15.52 3.43 26.08
CA LEU A 507 -16.04 2.34 25.27
C LEU A 507 -16.26 1.11 26.17
N TRP A 508 -17.47 0.55 26.17
CA TRP A 508 -17.78 -0.60 27.01
C TRP A 508 -17.01 -1.85 26.56
N HIS A 509 -16.50 -2.64 27.51
CA HIS A 509 -15.72 -3.84 27.27
C HIS A 509 -16.24 -5.01 28.13
N PRO A 510 -16.34 -6.26 27.61
CA PRO A 510 -16.89 -7.38 28.39
C PRO A 510 -15.97 -7.92 29.50
N VAL A 511 -14.64 -7.78 29.39
CA VAL A 511 -13.72 -8.06 30.52
C VAL A 511 -14.13 -7.27 31.76
N GLY A 512 -14.29 -7.98 32.88
CA GLY A 512 -14.69 -7.41 34.16
C GLY A 512 -16.21 -7.26 34.34
N VAL A 513 -17.00 -7.54 33.31
CA VAL A 513 -18.47 -7.54 33.38
C VAL A 513 -18.97 -8.95 33.65
N PRO A 514 -19.95 -9.15 34.56
CA PRO A 514 -20.52 -10.46 34.81
C PRO A 514 -21.07 -11.12 33.52
N PRO A 515 -20.87 -12.43 33.30
CA PRO A 515 -21.34 -13.10 32.09
C PRO A 515 -22.85 -12.94 31.83
N GLN A 516 -23.65 -12.90 32.90
CA GLN A 516 -25.10 -12.68 32.83
C GLN A 516 -25.45 -11.32 32.20
N GLU A 517 -24.74 -10.26 32.59
CA GLU A 517 -24.96 -8.91 32.05
C GLU A 517 -24.48 -8.82 30.60
N VAL A 518 -23.35 -9.45 30.25
CA VAL A 518 -22.88 -9.54 28.86
C VAL A 518 -23.93 -10.24 27.98
N LEU A 519 -24.51 -11.34 28.46
CA LEU A 519 -25.58 -12.06 27.75
C LEU A 519 -26.82 -11.18 27.57
N ALA A 520 -27.25 -10.48 28.61
CA ALA A 520 -28.41 -9.59 28.54
C ALA A 520 -28.21 -8.47 27.52
N TRP A 521 -27.01 -7.87 27.45
CA TRP A 521 -26.67 -6.88 26.43
C TRP A 521 -26.69 -7.46 25.01
N ARG A 522 -26.16 -8.68 24.81
CA ARG A 522 -26.23 -9.37 23.51
C ARG A 522 -27.68 -9.55 23.07
N GLU A 523 -28.54 -10.04 23.96
CA GLU A 523 -29.96 -10.22 23.66
C GLU A 523 -30.67 -8.89 23.39
N ALA A 524 -30.34 -7.83 24.13
CA ALA A 524 -30.91 -6.50 23.90
C ALA A 524 -30.52 -5.96 22.52
N LEU A 525 -29.26 -6.07 22.11
CA LEU A 525 -28.80 -5.69 20.77
C LEU A 525 -29.48 -6.50 19.68
N GLU A 526 -29.61 -7.82 19.88
CA GLU A 526 -30.30 -8.73 18.97
C GLU A 526 -31.79 -8.40 18.84
N ARG A 527 -32.49 -8.07 19.93
CA ARG A 527 -33.90 -7.64 19.91
C ARG A 527 -34.09 -6.31 19.17
N ARG A 528 -33.14 -5.38 19.33
CA ARG A 528 -33.14 -4.06 18.68
C ARG A 528 -32.66 -4.11 17.21
N GLY A 529 -32.20 -5.26 16.73
CA GLY A 529 -31.66 -5.41 15.36
C GLY A 529 -30.37 -4.61 15.13
N VAL A 530 -29.54 -4.42 16.15
CA VAL A 530 -28.32 -3.60 16.09
C VAL A 530 -27.12 -4.45 15.68
N THR A 531 -26.60 -4.23 14.47
CA THR A 531 -25.33 -4.79 14.01
C THR A 531 -24.16 -3.90 14.44
N GLN A 532 -23.32 -4.40 15.36
CA GLN A 532 -22.13 -3.68 15.82
C GLN A 532 -21.03 -3.61 14.73
N PRO A 533 -20.28 -2.50 14.62
CA PRO A 533 -19.26 -2.34 13.57
C PRO A 533 -18.03 -3.27 13.75
N PHE A 534 -17.88 -3.86 14.93
CA PHE A 534 -16.92 -4.91 15.28
C PHE A 534 -17.46 -5.70 16.48
N LYS A 535 -16.83 -6.83 16.82
CA LYS A 535 -17.19 -7.62 18.02
C LYS A 535 -16.89 -6.83 19.29
N GLN A 536 -17.93 -6.27 19.91
CA GLN A 536 -17.88 -5.63 21.23
C GLN A 536 -18.62 -6.49 22.28
N ALA A 537 -19.95 -6.63 22.19
CA ALA A 537 -20.71 -7.48 23.11
C ALA A 537 -20.36 -8.97 22.93
N HIS A 538 -20.10 -9.37 21.68
CA HIS A 538 -19.63 -10.71 21.31
C HIS A 538 -18.11 -10.83 21.27
N ARG A 539 -17.38 -9.91 21.93
CA ARG A 539 -15.91 -9.98 21.97
C ARG A 539 -15.46 -11.16 22.82
N GLU A 540 -14.46 -11.88 22.31
CA GLU A 540 -13.80 -12.97 23.01
C GLU A 540 -13.04 -12.45 24.24
N VAL A 541 -13.23 -13.08 25.40
CA VAL A 541 -12.55 -12.73 26.65
C VAL A 541 -11.59 -13.85 27.03
N TYR A 542 -10.29 -13.53 27.17
CA TYR A 542 -9.27 -14.49 27.60
C TYR A 542 -8.85 -14.16 29.02
N LEU A 543 -9.23 -15.04 29.94
CA LEU A 543 -8.77 -15.01 31.32
C LEU A 543 -7.55 -15.91 31.48
N LEU A 544 -6.75 -15.62 32.51
CA LEU A 544 -5.60 -16.43 32.89
C LEU A 544 -6.08 -17.80 33.38
N THR A 545 -5.53 -18.85 32.77
CA THR A 545 -5.85 -20.25 33.09
C THR A 545 -4.85 -20.85 34.08
N ASP A 546 -5.21 -21.96 34.75
CA ASP A 546 -4.30 -22.65 35.68
C ASP A 546 -3.03 -23.20 34.99
N ALA A 547 -3.15 -23.58 33.72
CA ALA A 547 -2.01 -23.95 32.89
C ALA A 547 -1.02 -22.78 32.72
N GLU A 548 -1.53 -21.57 32.51
CA GLU A 548 -0.71 -20.35 32.38
C GLU A 548 -0.16 -19.87 33.73
N ARG A 549 -0.84 -20.13 34.85
CA ARG A 549 -0.28 -19.95 36.19
C ARG A 549 0.90 -20.89 36.44
N THR A 550 0.83 -22.10 35.91
CA THR A 550 1.90 -23.11 36.02
C THR A 550 3.12 -22.72 35.17
N THR A 551 2.92 -22.23 33.95
CA THR A 551 4.04 -21.75 33.10
C THR A 551 4.62 -20.42 33.58
N GLY A 552 3.82 -19.63 34.30
CA GLY A 552 4.21 -18.43 35.02
C GLY A 552 4.43 -17.21 34.13
N THR A 553 5.31 -17.29 33.13
CA THR A 553 5.82 -16.12 32.37
C THR A 553 5.46 -16.13 30.88
N TYR A 554 4.79 -17.17 30.39
CA TYR A 554 4.41 -17.28 28.98
C TYR A 554 3.13 -18.10 28.79
N SER A 555 2.39 -17.81 27.73
CA SER A 555 1.23 -18.62 27.31
C SER A 555 1.60 -19.50 26.11
N ASN A 556 1.27 -20.79 26.22
CA ASN A 556 1.39 -21.80 25.15
C ASN A 556 0.09 -22.00 24.37
N ARG A 557 -0.96 -21.21 24.65
CA ARG A 557 -2.32 -21.42 24.11
C ARG A 557 -2.37 -21.44 22.57
N PHE A 558 -1.39 -20.80 21.94
CA PHE A 558 -1.27 -20.65 20.49
C PHE A 558 0.05 -21.19 19.93
N ALA A 559 0.71 -22.10 20.66
CA ALA A 559 1.93 -22.76 20.20
C ALA A 559 1.62 -23.89 19.20
N GLY A 560 2.53 -24.14 18.26
CA GLY A 560 2.45 -25.29 17.35
C GLY A 560 1.53 -25.12 16.14
N HIS A 561 1.15 -23.89 15.77
CA HIS A 561 0.40 -23.63 14.54
C HIS A 561 1.31 -23.27 13.37
N VAL A 562 0.88 -23.61 12.15
CA VAL A 562 1.59 -23.29 10.91
C VAL A 562 0.84 -22.17 10.19
N LEU A 563 1.45 -20.99 10.08
CA LEU A 563 0.84 -19.79 9.52
C LEU A 563 1.42 -19.46 8.14
N ARG A 564 0.61 -18.92 7.24
CA ARG A 564 1.08 -18.29 6.00
C ARG A 564 1.76 -16.96 6.30
N GLN A 565 3.09 -16.89 6.11
CA GLN A 565 3.92 -15.77 6.56
C GLN A 565 3.43 -14.40 6.07
N HIS A 566 3.21 -14.25 4.76
CA HIS A 566 2.85 -12.94 4.19
C HIS A 566 1.46 -12.45 4.64
N GLN A 567 0.52 -13.39 4.83
CA GLN A 567 -0.82 -13.09 5.34
C GLN A 567 -0.73 -12.67 6.82
N PHE A 568 0.03 -13.42 7.63
CA PHE A 568 0.34 -13.07 9.01
C PHE A 568 0.97 -11.68 9.13
N HIS A 569 2.05 -11.43 8.38
CA HIS A 569 2.76 -10.15 8.39
C HIS A 569 1.83 -8.96 8.10
N SER A 570 0.95 -9.12 7.09
CA SER A 570 -0.01 -8.08 6.71
C SER A 570 -1.08 -7.86 7.79
N LEU A 571 -1.61 -8.95 8.37
CA LEU A 571 -2.63 -8.88 9.42
C LEU A 571 -2.08 -8.32 10.74
N ALA A 572 -0.87 -8.73 11.12
CA ALA A 572 -0.15 -8.22 12.29
C ALA A 572 0.03 -6.69 12.19
N ALA A 573 0.47 -6.18 11.03
CA ALA A 573 0.61 -4.75 10.80
C ALA A 573 -0.71 -3.98 10.98
N VAL A 574 -1.84 -4.51 10.48
CA VAL A 574 -3.18 -3.92 10.65
C VAL A 574 -3.60 -3.91 12.13
N ARG A 575 -3.25 -4.94 12.90
CA ARG A 575 -3.48 -4.98 14.35
C ARG A 575 -2.47 -4.15 15.16
N GLY A 576 -1.56 -3.43 14.49
CA GLY A 576 -0.55 -2.59 15.10
C GLY A 576 0.58 -3.35 15.78
N TRP A 577 0.83 -4.58 15.34
CA TRP A 577 2.03 -5.34 15.67
C TRP A 577 3.15 -5.02 14.68
N THR A 578 4.39 -4.92 15.16
CA THR A 578 5.58 -4.80 14.32
C THR A 578 6.18 -6.18 14.12
N ASP A 579 6.28 -6.61 12.85
CA ASP A 579 6.89 -7.88 12.47
C ASP A 579 7.91 -7.68 11.33
N ARG A 580 8.81 -8.65 11.13
CA ARG A 580 9.73 -8.73 9.99
C ARG A 580 9.56 -10.09 9.31
N LEU A 581 9.62 -10.14 7.98
CA LEU A 581 9.62 -11.45 7.32
C LEU A 581 10.86 -12.26 7.75
N ARG A 582 10.63 -13.52 8.10
CA ARG A 582 11.66 -14.55 8.27
C ARG A 582 12.18 -14.92 6.89
N LEU A 583 13.46 -14.69 6.68
CA LEU A 583 14.18 -15.04 5.47
C LEU A 583 15.01 -16.30 5.72
N CYS A 584 15.17 -17.14 4.70
CA CYS A 584 16.05 -18.31 4.76
C CYS A 584 17.50 -17.88 4.47
N VAL A 585 18.03 -17.05 5.37
CA VAL A 585 19.40 -16.52 5.37
C VAL A 585 19.91 -16.51 6.80
N ASP A 586 21.22 -16.37 6.99
CA ASP A 586 21.87 -16.28 8.30
C ASP A 586 21.62 -14.91 8.96
N ASP A 587 20.35 -14.58 9.24
CA ASP A 587 19.93 -13.35 9.91
C ASP A 587 19.11 -13.66 11.19
N SER A 588 19.22 -12.75 12.15
CA SER A 588 18.52 -12.81 13.43
C SER A 588 17.62 -11.59 13.61
N VAL A 589 16.32 -11.83 13.76
CA VAL A 589 15.29 -10.78 13.80
C VAL A 589 14.52 -10.80 15.12
N PRO A 590 13.96 -9.65 15.55
CA PRO A 590 13.06 -9.61 16.71
C PRO A 590 11.75 -10.40 16.44
N PRO A 591 11.05 -10.86 17.49
CA PRO A 591 9.72 -11.44 17.34
C PRO A 591 8.73 -10.39 16.83
N PRO A 592 7.56 -10.79 16.30
CA PRO A 592 6.39 -9.94 16.27
C PRO A 592 6.15 -9.29 17.65
N VAL A 593 6.07 -7.96 17.68
CA VAL A 593 5.90 -7.20 18.93
C VAL A 593 4.70 -6.27 18.88
N ARG A 594 4.04 -6.12 20.03
CA ARG A 594 3.02 -5.11 20.28
C ARG A 594 3.46 -4.24 21.45
N GLU A 595 3.79 -2.99 21.16
CA GLU A 595 4.11 -1.99 22.19
C GLU A 595 2.81 -1.41 22.77
N LEU A 596 2.76 -1.31 24.10
CA LEU A 596 1.62 -0.86 24.88
C LEU A 596 2.10 0.22 25.87
N PRO A 597 2.51 1.40 25.37
CA PRO A 597 3.20 2.41 26.18
C PRO A 597 2.35 2.92 27.36
N HIS A 598 1.04 3.08 27.21
CA HIS A 598 0.13 3.49 28.29
C HIS A 598 0.00 2.47 29.44
N TRP A 599 0.48 1.25 29.22
CA TRP A 599 0.57 0.20 30.22
C TRP A 599 2.01 -0.05 30.69
N GLY A 600 3.01 0.58 30.06
CA GLY A 600 4.42 0.29 30.30
C GLY A 600 4.84 -1.11 29.85
N LEU A 601 4.11 -1.72 28.91
CA LEU A 601 4.29 -3.12 28.51
C LEU A 601 4.65 -3.27 27.02
N ARG A 602 5.32 -4.37 26.70
CA ARG A 602 5.46 -4.93 25.35
C ARG A 602 5.04 -6.39 25.36
N ALA A 603 4.15 -6.77 24.46
CA ALA A 603 3.86 -8.18 24.19
C ALA A 603 4.72 -8.68 23.03
N GLU A 604 5.19 -9.92 23.12
CA GLU A 604 5.94 -10.60 22.08
C GLU A 604 5.21 -11.90 21.71
N PHE A 605 5.08 -12.17 20.40
CA PHE A 605 4.56 -13.43 19.89
C PHE A 605 5.67 -14.16 19.14
N TRP A 606 6.14 -15.28 19.68
CA TRP A 606 7.29 -15.98 19.15
C TRP A 606 6.88 -16.85 17.96
N VAL A 607 7.60 -16.65 16.85
CA VAL A 607 7.40 -17.38 15.58
C VAL A 607 8.74 -17.78 14.97
N ALA A 608 8.77 -18.84 14.17
CA ALA A 608 9.96 -19.30 13.44
C ALA A 608 9.62 -19.58 11.98
N GLY A 609 10.58 -19.38 11.07
CA GLY A 609 10.51 -19.91 9.72
C GLY A 609 10.33 -21.43 9.75
N ASP A 610 9.42 -21.94 8.92
CA ASP A 610 9.22 -23.37 8.79
C ASP A 610 10.12 -23.92 7.67
N ASP A 611 11.20 -24.62 8.07
CA ASP A 611 12.31 -25.07 7.21
C ASP A 611 12.20 -26.51 6.74
N SER A 612 11.49 -27.32 7.53
CA SER A 612 10.47 -28.25 7.09
C SER A 612 10.58 -28.73 5.61
N GLY A 613 10.11 -27.94 4.63
CA GLY A 613 10.07 -28.32 3.19
C GLY A 613 11.35 -28.05 2.36
N GLY A 614 12.47 -27.64 2.98
CA GLY A 614 13.69 -27.24 2.27
C GLY A 614 13.52 -25.92 1.47
N HIS A 615 14.45 -25.62 0.57
CA HIS A 615 14.44 -24.37 -0.22
C HIS A 615 13.29 -24.25 -1.23
N ALA A 616 12.52 -25.32 -1.48
CA ALA A 616 11.40 -25.34 -2.41
C ALA A 616 10.16 -24.58 -1.90
N GLU A 617 10.09 -24.28 -0.61
CA GLU A 617 8.98 -23.54 0.03
C GLU A 617 9.39 -22.11 0.45
N LEU A 618 10.23 -21.49 -0.37
CA LEU A 618 10.61 -20.10 -0.25
C LEU A 618 9.92 -19.26 -1.33
N SER A 619 9.64 -18.00 -1.03
CA SER A 619 9.30 -17.03 -2.07
C SER A 619 10.49 -16.79 -2.99
N ASP A 620 10.25 -16.19 -4.15
CA ASP A 620 11.31 -15.75 -5.09
C ASP A 620 12.35 -14.83 -4.42
N SER A 621 11.98 -14.17 -3.30
CA SER A 621 12.86 -13.30 -2.52
C SER A 621 13.59 -14.03 -1.38
N GLY A 622 13.50 -15.36 -1.29
CA GLY A 622 14.11 -16.17 -0.23
C GLY A 622 13.40 -16.07 1.13
N ALA A 623 12.15 -15.62 1.20
CA ALA A 623 11.37 -15.60 2.44
C ALA A 623 10.68 -16.94 2.67
N TYR A 624 10.56 -17.39 3.91
CA TYR A 624 9.74 -18.58 4.22
C TYR A 624 8.29 -18.37 3.77
N LEU A 625 7.64 -19.36 3.17
CA LEU A 625 6.20 -19.26 2.88
C LEU A 625 5.36 -19.45 4.16
N TYR A 626 5.85 -20.25 5.10
CA TYR A 626 5.16 -20.62 6.33
C TYR A 626 5.98 -20.32 7.59
N LEU A 627 5.27 -20.10 8.71
CA LEU A 627 5.83 -19.89 10.05
C LEU A 627 5.26 -20.91 11.03
N ARG A 628 6.07 -21.35 11.99
CA ARG A 628 5.61 -22.05 13.20
C ARG A 628 5.44 -21.09 14.36
N THR A 629 4.34 -21.19 15.08
CA THR A 629 4.06 -20.39 16.28
C THR A 629 4.55 -21.07 17.55
N ASP A 630 4.88 -20.28 18.56
CA ASP A 630 5.27 -20.75 19.88
C ASP A 630 4.57 -19.90 20.97
N GLN A 631 5.34 -19.17 21.77
CA GLN A 631 4.87 -18.55 23.01
C GLN A 631 4.40 -17.10 22.84
N VAL A 632 3.47 -16.69 23.71
CA VAL A 632 3.17 -15.27 23.97
C VAL A 632 3.78 -14.86 25.31
N ARG A 633 4.53 -13.75 25.32
CA ARG A 633 5.26 -13.24 26.50
C ARG A 633 5.06 -11.74 26.66
N PHE A 634 5.27 -11.24 27.88
CA PHE A 634 5.19 -9.82 28.21
C PHE A 634 6.48 -9.33 28.86
N TYR A 635 6.88 -8.11 28.52
CA TYR A 635 8.07 -7.45 29.03
C TYR A 635 7.74 -5.99 29.39
N PRO A 636 8.53 -5.32 30.26
CA PRO A 636 8.52 -3.87 30.34
C PRO A 636 8.77 -3.26 28.96
N VAL A 637 8.09 -2.15 28.63
CA VAL A 637 8.18 -1.55 27.28
C VAL A 637 9.63 -1.17 26.91
N ASP A 638 10.43 -0.76 27.90
CA ASP A 638 11.83 -0.34 27.73
C ASP A 638 12.83 -1.52 27.70
N ALA A 639 12.36 -2.75 27.89
CA ALA A 639 13.23 -3.92 27.90
C ALA A 639 13.93 -4.10 26.55
N PRO A 640 15.19 -4.57 26.50
CA PRO A 640 15.83 -4.92 25.24
C PRO A 640 14.98 -5.91 24.43
N SER A 641 14.96 -5.79 23.10
CA SER A 641 14.23 -6.72 22.24
C SER A 641 14.93 -8.08 22.21
N ASN A 642 14.17 -9.15 22.40
CA ASN A 642 14.66 -10.49 22.11
C ASN A 642 14.86 -10.67 20.61
N ARG A 643 15.73 -11.60 20.20
CA ARG A 643 16.00 -11.95 18.80
C ARG A 643 16.21 -13.45 18.66
N ALA A 644 15.79 -14.00 17.54
CA ALA A 644 16.06 -15.38 17.17
C ALA A 644 16.60 -15.43 15.74
N HIS A 645 17.38 -16.47 15.45
CA HIS A 645 17.66 -16.85 14.08
C HIS A 645 16.35 -17.13 13.34
N CYS A 646 16.25 -16.73 12.07
CA CYS A 646 15.00 -16.77 11.32
C CYS A 646 14.32 -18.15 11.30
N GLY A 647 15.09 -19.25 11.32
CA GLY A 647 14.56 -20.62 11.27
C GLY A 647 14.36 -21.34 12.62
N THR A 648 14.93 -20.85 13.74
CA THR A 648 14.96 -21.65 14.99
C THR A 648 13.88 -21.29 16.00
N GLY A 649 13.39 -20.05 15.99
CA GLY A 649 12.40 -19.57 16.97
C GLY A 649 12.90 -19.48 18.41
N ARG A 650 14.19 -19.72 18.68
CA ARG A 650 14.79 -19.60 20.01
C ARG A 650 15.15 -18.14 20.27
N TYR A 651 14.19 -17.39 20.79
CA TYR A 651 14.39 -15.98 21.10
C TYR A 651 15.19 -15.83 22.39
N GLU A 652 16.30 -15.12 22.27
CA GLU A 652 17.17 -14.78 23.38
C GLU A 652 17.39 -13.27 23.40
N THR A 653 17.59 -12.70 24.58
CA THR A 653 18.00 -11.30 24.70
C THR A 653 19.31 -11.12 23.93
N ALA A 654 19.34 -10.23 22.95
CA ALA A 654 20.51 -10.04 22.12
C ALA A 654 21.69 -9.59 22.98
N ASP A 655 22.73 -10.41 23.10
CA ASP A 655 24.01 -9.97 23.61
C ASP A 655 25.16 -10.30 22.64
N ARG A 656 25.67 -9.26 21.97
CA ARG A 656 27.09 -9.20 21.51
C ARG A 656 27.83 -8.00 22.13
N THR A 657 27.23 -7.29 23.10
CA THR A 657 27.67 -5.98 23.64
C THR A 657 27.49 -5.79 25.17
N GLY A 658 27.20 -6.82 25.96
CA GLY A 658 27.04 -6.79 27.42
C GLY A 658 25.71 -6.23 27.95
N GLY A 659 24.61 -6.30 27.18
CA GLY A 659 23.31 -5.74 27.61
C GLY A 659 22.65 -6.51 28.77
N ARG A 660 22.00 -5.80 29.70
CA ARG A 660 21.27 -6.42 30.83
C ARG A 660 20.11 -7.28 30.31
N ARG A 661 20.18 -8.60 30.51
CA ARG A 661 19.05 -9.52 30.30
C ARG A 661 17.87 -9.11 31.17
N VAL A 662 16.69 -9.01 30.58
CA VAL A 662 15.43 -8.73 31.27
C VAL A 662 14.52 -9.94 31.10
N ASP A 663 14.16 -10.58 32.21
CA ASP A 663 13.26 -11.71 32.20
C ASP A 663 11.81 -11.27 31.90
N PRO A 664 10.99 -12.14 31.28
CA PRO A 664 9.58 -11.86 31.05
C PRO A 664 8.81 -11.63 32.36
N LEU A 665 7.75 -10.83 32.28
CA LEU A 665 6.85 -10.58 33.39
C LEU A 665 5.99 -11.82 33.70
N PRO A 666 5.69 -12.09 34.98
CA PRO A 666 4.66 -13.06 35.34
C PRO A 666 3.32 -12.69 34.70
N LEU A 667 2.62 -13.66 34.11
CA LEU A 667 1.31 -13.40 33.48
C LEU A 667 0.27 -12.90 34.48
N GLU A 668 0.41 -13.23 35.75
CA GLU A 668 -0.45 -12.74 36.84
C GLU A 668 -0.31 -11.22 37.09
N SER A 669 0.82 -10.61 36.73
CA SER A 669 1.01 -9.16 36.86
C SER A 669 0.53 -8.39 35.63
N VAL A 670 0.14 -9.08 34.56
CA VAL A 670 -0.39 -8.45 33.34
C VAL A 670 -1.87 -8.08 33.56
N PRO A 671 -2.28 -6.82 33.34
CA PRO A 671 -3.67 -6.42 33.47
C PRO A 671 -4.60 -7.25 32.60
N THR A 672 -5.74 -7.69 33.14
CA THR A 672 -6.68 -8.59 32.44
C THR A 672 -7.14 -8.06 31.07
N PRO A 673 -7.46 -6.75 30.89
CA PRO A 673 -7.80 -6.25 29.57
C PRO A 673 -6.64 -6.38 28.57
N VAL A 674 -5.40 -6.17 29.02
CA VAL A 674 -4.20 -6.31 28.19
C VAL A 674 -4.00 -7.76 27.77
N LEU A 675 -4.05 -8.69 28.73
CA LEU A 675 -3.93 -10.12 28.46
C LEU A 675 -5.00 -10.58 27.46
N SER A 676 -6.26 -10.19 27.71
CA SER A 676 -7.39 -10.58 26.86
C SER A 676 -7.23 -10.09 25.43
N GLU A 677 -6.91 -8.81 25.24
CA GLU A 677 -6.80 -8.23 23.90
C GLU A 677 -5.58 -8.73 23.13
N VAL A 678 -4.44 -8.94 23.79
CA VAL A 678 -3.25 -9.50 23.15
C VAL A 678 -3.49 -10.96 22.73
N LEU A 679 -4.07 -11.79 23.59
CA LEU A 679 -4.39 -13.17 23.23
C LEU A 679 -5.47 -13.25 22.15
N ARG A 680 -6.40 -12.29 22.11
CA ARG A 680 -7.39 -12.16 21.05
C ARG A 680 -6.75 -11.84 19.70
N ASP A 681 -5.76 -10.94 19.66
CA ASP A 681 -4.99 -10.67 18.44
C ASP A 681 -4.25 -11.92 17.96
N VAL A 682 -3.65 -12.68 18.87
CA VAL A 682 -2.93 -13.93 18.54
C VAL A 682 -3.90 -15.03 18.06
N ASP A 683 -5.08 -15.18 18.69
CA ASP A 683 -6.12 -16.11 18.20
C ASP A 683 -6.59 -15.71 16.79
N LEU A 684 -6.73 -14.42 16.52
CA LEU A 684 -7.06 -13.91 15.18
C LEU A 684 -5.96 -14.28 14.17
N PHE A 685 -4.68 -14.10 14.52
CA PHE A 685 -3.56 -14.49 13.66
C PHE A 685 -3.59 -15.97 13.32
N VAL A 686 -3.71 -16.83 14.33
CA VAL A 686 -3.80 -18.27 14.14
C VAL A 686 -5.05 -18.63 13.33
N GLY A 687 -6.21 -18.11 13.71
CA GLY A 687 -7.50 -18.41 13.06
C GLY A 687 -7.58 -17.97 11.60
N VAL A 688 -6.96 -16.85 11.23
CA VAL A 688 -7.07 -16.32 9.85
C VAL A 688 -5.95 -16.81 8.94
N THR A 689 -4.78 -17.09 9.51
CA THR A 689 -3.56 -17.32 8.71
C THR A 689 -3.04 -18.75 8.79
N SER A 690 -3.62 -19.60 9.65
CA SER A 690 -3.28 -21.02 9.70
C SER A 690 -3.64 -21.73 8.40
N VAL A 691 -2.71 -22.57 7.92
CA VAL A 691 -2.95 -23.49 6.80
C VAL A 691 -4.05 -24.52 7.10
N GLY A 692 -4.34 -24.79 8.37
CA GLY A 692 -5.40 -25.72 8.79
C GLY A 692 -6.82 -25.26 8.44
N ASN A 693 -7.00 -23.98 8.07
CA ASN A 693 -8.27 -23.43 7.60
C ASN A 693 -8.36 -23.31 6.08
N ASP A 694 -7.36 -23.81 5.33
CA ASP A 694 -7.39 -23.81 3.88
C ASP A 694 -8.14 -25.04 3.32
N PRO A 695 -9.34 -24.89 2.75
CA PRO A 695 -10.09 -26.03 2.22
C PRO A 695 -9.41 -26.70 1.01
N THR A 696 -8.46 -26.01 0.37
CA THR A 696 -7.72 -26.50 -0.81
C THR A 696 -6.43 -27.24 -0.46
N TRP A 697 -6.07 -27.28 0.83
CA TRP A 697 -4.80 -27.83 1.30
C TRP A 697 -4.97 -29.22 1.96
N GLN A 698 -5.97 -29.98 1.50
CA GLN A 698 -6.30 -31.31 2.02
C GLN A 698 -5.16 -32.31 1.86
N ASP A 699 -4.33 -32.15 0.83
CA ASP A 699 -3.11 -32.94 0.62
C ASP A 699 -2.02 -32.63 1.65
N GLY A 700 -2.23 -31.64 2.54
CA GLY A 700 -1.27 -31.28 3.57
C GLY A 700 0.03 -30.71 3.02
N GLY A 701 0.00 -30.08 1.84
CA GLY A 701 1.19 -29.54 1.18
C GLY A 701 2.08 -30.61 0.54
N PRO A 702 3.30 -30.24 0.09
CA PRO A 702 4.19 -31.16 -0.61
C PRO A 702 4.41 -32.48 0.15
N ALA A 703 4.16 -33.59 -0.55
CA ALA A 703 4.30 -34.96 -0.05
C ALA A 703 3.42 -35.34 1.16
N GLY A 704 2.26 -34.71 1.39
CA GLY A 704 1.35 -35.17 2.44
C GLY A 704 1.64 -34.64 3.84
N ARG A 705 2.65 -33.78 3.99
CA ARG A 705 3.35 -33.55 5.26
C ARG A 705 2.47 -33.06 6.41
N TYR A 706 1.62 -32.08 6.13
CA TYR A 706 0.77 -31.44 7.13
C TYR A 706 -0.64 -32.01 7.15
N THR A 707 -0.88 -33.15 6.50
CA THR A 707 -2.22 -33.77 6.43
C THR A 707 -2.76 -34.06 7.84
N GLY A 708 -1.90 -34.51 8.76
CA GLY A 708 -2.27 -34.73 10.16
C GLY A 708 -2.64 -33.43 10.89
N TYR A 709 -1.88 -32.34 10.67
CA TYR A 709 -2.14 -31.02 11.24
C TYR A 709 -3.43 -30.41 10.68
N TRP A 710 -3.63 -30.49 9.36
CA TRP A 710 -4.83 -29.98 8.70
C TRP A 710 -6.09 -30.69 9.20
N ASN A 711 -6.05 -32.02 9.35
CA ASN A 711 -7.18 -32.77 9.91
C ASN A 711 -7.43 -32.42 11.39
N SER A 712 -6.38 -32.38 12.23
CA SER A 712 -6.53 -32.10 13.65
C SER A 712 -7.03 -30.67 13.91
N TYR A 713 -6.56 -29.69 13.14
CA TYR A 713 -7.01 -28.31 13.27
C TYR A 713 -8.39 -28.10 12.62
N GLY A 714 -8.60 -28.66 11.42
CA GLY A 714 -9.80 -28.49 10.62
C GLY A 714 -11.06 -29.11 11.23
N PHE A 715 -10.93 -30.11 12.13
CA PHE A 715 -12.04 -30.81 12.77
C PHE A 715 -11.87 -31.03 14.28
N GLY A 716 -10.86 -30.41 14.90
CA GLY A 716 -10.53 -30.54 16.32
C GLY A 716 -11.36 -29.66 17.25
N GLU A 717 -10.87 -29.41 18.46
CA GLU A 717 -11.60 -28.61 19.44
C GLU A 717 -11.76 -27.12 19.03
N LEU A 718 -12.86 -26.51 19.49
CA LEU A 718 -13.18 -25.12 19.15
C LEU A 718 -12.31 -24.15 19.93
N ASN A 719 -11.61 -23.25 19.22
CA ASN A 719 -11.00 -22.07 19.83
C ASN A 719 -12.07 -21.08 20.34
N GLN A 720 -11.65 -20.07 21.11
CA GLN A 720 -12.58 -19.12 21.75
C GLN A 720 -13.47 -18.38 20.73
N THR A 721 -12.89 -18.00 19.59
CA THR A 721 -13.62 -17.37 18.48
C THR A 721 -14.69 -18.31 17.91
N ALA A 722 -14.42 -19.62 17.82
CA ALA A 722 -15.36 -20.62 17.32
C ALA A 722 -16.45 -20.98 18.34
N GLN A 723 -16.13 -21.00 19.64
CA GLN A 723 -17.12 -21.15 20.71
C GLN A 723 -18.11 -19.97 20.71
N THR A 724 -17.61 -18.73 20.57
CA THR A 724 -18.45 -17.54 20.44
C THR A 724 -19.38 -17.62 19.23
N ARG A 725 -18.87 -18.13 18.09
CA ARG A 725 -19.69 -18.40 16.89
C ARG A 725 -20.75 -19.46 17.12
N ARG A 726 -20.42 -20.56 17.82
CA ARG A 726 -21.38 -21.60 18.20
C ARG A 726 -22.52 -21.00 19.00
N ASP A 727 -22.20 -20.31 20.10
CA ASP A 727 -23.20 -19.77 21.01
C ASP A 727 -24.09 -18.72 20.31
N LEU A 728 -23.52 -17.96 19.38
CA LEU A 728 -24.30 -17.07 18.51
C LEU A 728 -25.23 -17.86 17.57
N LEU A 729 -24.72 -18.85 16.85
CA LEU A 729 -25.52 -19.64 15.92
C LEU A 729 -26.67 -20.34 16.63
N THR A 730 -26.45 -20.89 17.83
CA THR A 730 -27.52 -21.50 18.63
C THR A 730 -28.69 -20.54 18.89
N ARG A 731 -28.42 -19.24 19.10
CA ARG A 731 -29.47 -18.20 19.26
C ARG A 731 -30.06 -17.70 17.95
N LEU A 732 -29.24 -17.62 16.90
CA LEU A 732 -29.59 -17.01 15.62
C LEU A 732 -30.38 -17.96 14.72
N LEU A 733 -30.03 -19.25 14.69
CA LEU A 733 -30.59 -20.26 13.78
C LEU A 733 -32.13 -20.32 13.78
N PRO A 734 -32.84 -20.28 14.94
CA PRO A 734 -34.30 -20.31 14.95
C PRO A 734 -34.97 -19.15 14.19
N ARG A 735 -34.24 -18.06 13.93
CA ARG A 735 -34.72 -16.88 13.19
C ARG A 735 -34.35 -16.90 11.71
N LEU A 736 -33.55 -17.88 11.28
CA LEU A 736 -33.12 -18.02 9.89
C LEU A 736 -34.07 -18.93 9.11
N ALA A 737 -34.12 -18.72 7.79
CA ALA A 737 -34.96 -19.50 6.87
C ALA A 737 -34.67 -21.01 6.86
N ILE A 738 -33.49 -21.43 7.34
CA ILE A 738 -33.05 -22.83 7.41
C ILE A 738 -33.05 -23.40 8.84
N GLY A 739 -33.67 -22.69 9.79
CA GLY A 739 -33.61 -23.01 11.22
C GLY A 739 -34.17 -24.39 11.57
N ASP A 740 -35.20 -24.87 10.87
CA ASP A 740 -35.81 -26.20 11.04
C ASP A 740 -34.94 -27.35 10.49
N ARG A 741 -33.95 -27.03 9.65
CA ARG A 741 -32.99 -27.96 9.04
C ARG A 741 -31.62 -27.93 9.71
N CYS A 742 -31.41 -27.05 10.68
CA CYS A 742 -30.09 -26.81 11.26
C CYS A 742 -30.08 -26.93 12.79
N GLU A 743 -29.06 -27.61 13.33
CA GLU A 743 -28.86 -27.71 14.78
C GLU A 743 -27.37 -27.65 15.13
N THR A 744 -27.01 -26.93 16.19
CA THR A 744 -25.64 -26.93 16.71
C THR A 744 -25.42 -28.10 17.65
N HIS A 745 -24.46 -28.97 17.35
CA HIS A 745 -24.11 -30.11 18.21
C HIS A 745 -22.58 -30.21 18.39
N GLY A 746 -22.12 -30.04 19.63
CA GLY A 746 -20.69 -30.04 19.98
C GLY A 746 -19.92 -28.96 19.21
N ARG A 747 -19.01 -29.39 18.32
CA ARG A 747 -18.15 -28.54 17.49
C ARG A 747 -18.64 -28.33 16.05
N PHE A 748 -19.83 -28.82 15.73
CA PHE A 748 -20.40 -28.78 14.38
C PHE A 748 -21.76 -28.09 14.34
N LEU A 749 -22.04 -27.45 13.21
CA LEU A 749 -23.39 -27.15 12.74
C LEU A 749 -23.87 -28.30 11.87
N HIS A 750 -24.91 -29.00 12.31
CA HIS A 750 -25.55 -30.07 11.55
C HIS A 750 -26.59 -29.44 10.63
N VAL A 751 -26.55 -29.80 9.35
CA VAL A 751 -27.45 -29.28 8.31
C VAL A 751 -28.09 -30.47 7.59
N ARG A 752 -29.42 -30.59 7.70
CA ARG A 752 -30.18 -31.64 7.04
C ARG A 752 -30.55 -31.19 5.62
N GLY A 753 -29.80 -31.61 4.61
CA GLY A 753 -30.15 -31.43 3.21
C GLY A 753 -31.23 -32.41 2.73
N THR A 754 -31.55 -32.36 1.45
CA THR A 754 -32.50 -33.26 0.78
C THR A 754 -31.80 -34.57 0.36
N ARG A 755 -30.53 -34.50 -0.05
CA ARG A 755 -29.70 -35.65 -0.44
C ARG A 755 -28.94 -36.25 0.74
N HIS A 756 -28.30 -35.41 1.57
CA HIS A 756 -27.49 -35.87 2.70
C HIS A 756 -27.66 -35.00 3.96
N THR A 757 -27.12 -35.49 5.07
CA THR A 757 -26.90 -34.68 6.28
C THR A 757 -25.43 -34.27 6.34
N TYR A 758 -25.19 -32.99 6.60
CA TYR A 758 -23.87 -32.38 6.60
C TYR A 758 -23.50 -31.89 8.00
N ARG A 759 -22.21 -31.92 8.32
CA ARG A 759 -21.66 -31.37 9.56
C ARG A 759 -20.59 -30.35 9.20
N ILE A 760 -20.85 -29.08 9.49
CA ILE A 760 -19.94 -27.96 9.21
C ILE A 760 -19.18 -27.65 10.50
N HIS A 761 -17.85 -27.79 10.49
CA HIS A 761 -17.04 -27.49 11.67
C HIS A 761 -17.08 -25.99 11.97
N LEU A 762 -17.41 -25.64 13.22
CA LEU A 762 -17.68 -24.25 13.60
C LEU A 762 -16.41 -23.40 13.67
N GLY A 763 -15.22 -24.02 13.71
CA GLY A 763 -13.93 -23.34 13.69
C GLY A 763 -13.42 -23.01 12.30
N SER A 764 -13.40 -24.01 11.41
CA SER A 764 -12.78 -23.97 10.07
C SER A 764 -13.77 -23.76 8.94
N GLY A 765 -15.06 -24.08 9.15
CA GLY A 765 -16.06 -24.14 8.11
C GLY A 765 -15.92 -25.37 7.18
N ASN A 766 -15.07 -26.34 7.51
CA ASN A 766 -14.93 -27.59 6.74
C ASN A 766 -16.19 -28.46 6.89
N ILE A 767 -16.56 -29.18 5.83
CA ILE A 767 -17.82 -29.92 5.75
C ILE A 767 -17.54 -31.42 5.73
N LEU A 768 -18.29 -32.17 6.52
CA LEU A 768 -18.34 -33.63 6.49
C LEU A 768 -19.75 -34.09 6.12
N ILE A 769 -19.86 -35.12 5.29
CA ILE A 769 -21.12 -35.78 4.91
C ILE A 769 -21.33 -36.99 5.83
N ALA A 770 -22.43 -36.99 6.58
CA ALA A 770 -22.83 -38.11 7.44
C ALA A 770 -23.44 -39.26 6.59
N PRO A 771 -23.34 -40.53 7.03
CA PRO A 771 -22.78 -41.00 8.30
C PRO A 771 -21.27 -41.31 8.29
N HIS A 772 -20.62 -41.33 7.12
CA HIS A 772 -19.23 -41.80 6.98
C HIS A 772 -18.17 -40.71 7.15
N ASP A 773 -18.57 -39.48 7.48
CA ASP A 773 -17.69 -38.33 7.64
C ASP A 773 -16.81 -38.08 6.42
N ARG A 774 -17.37 -38.27 5.22
CA ARG A 774 -16.68 -37.97 3.96
C ARG A 774 -16.53 -36.46 3.82
N TYR A 775 -15.30 -35.98 3.63
CA TYR A 775 -15.04 -34.57 3.42
C TYR A 775 -15.69 -34.05 2.12
N LEU A 776 -16.33 -32.88 2.21
CA LEU A 776 -16.89 -32.17 1.08
C LEU A 776 -16.19 -30.81 0.92
N CYS A 777 -15.46 -30.65 -0.18
CA CYS A 777 -14.77 -29.40 -0.50
C CYS A 777 -15.72 -28.44 -1.24
N VAL A 778 -16.14 -27.38 -0.56
CA VAL A 778 -16.87 -26.25 -1.15
C VAL A 778 -16.02 -25.00 -1.02
N VAL A 779 -15.47 -24.54 -2.14
CA VAL A 779 -14.71 -23.30 -2.23
C VAL A 779 -15.70 -22.14 -2.47
N PRO A 780 -15.80 -21.17 -1.56
CA PRO A 780 -16.67 -20.01 -1.78
C PRO A 780 -16.20 -19.25 -3.03
N LYS A 781 -17.07 -19.09 -4.04
CA LYS A 781 -16.86 -18.03 -5.04
C LYS A 781 -16.85 -16.69 -4.29
N ALA A 782 -15.91 -15.81 -4.64
CA ALA A 782 -15.62 -14.56 -3.94
C ALA A 782 -16.87 -13.94 -3.31
N ALA A 783 -16.88 -13.80 -1.98
CA ALA A 783 -17.98 -13.36 -1.11
C ALA A 783 -19.19 -12.77 -1.87
N GLY A 784 -20.05 -13.67 -2.38
CA GLY A 784 -21.33 -13.28 -2.96
C GLY A 784 -22.22 -12.74 -1.85
N SER A 785 -22.84 -11.60 -2.10
CA SER A 785 -23.83 -10.94 -1.23
C SER A 785 -25.15 -11.71 -1.20
N GLY A 786 -25.12 -12.98 -0.84
CA GLY A 786 -26.33 -13.66 -0.40
C GLY A 786 -26.83 -12.96 0.86
N ASP A 787 -28.13 -12.67 0.93
CA ASP A 787 -28.75 -12.09 2.11
C ASP A 787 -28.69 -13.12 3.24
N THR A 788 -27.67 -13.02 4.09
CA THR A 788 -27.52 -13.88 5.29
C THR A 788 -28.53 -13.51 6.38
N GLY A 789 -29.36 -12.49 6.15
CA GLY A 789 -30.20 -11.87 7.17
C GLY A 789 -29.39 -11.05 8.17
N TYR A 790 -30.02 -10.72 9.29
CA TYR A 790 -29.41 -9.98 10.40
C TYR A 790 -28.21 -10.73 10.99
N LEU A 791 -27.09 -10.02 11.16
CA LEU A 791 -25.93 -10.46 11.96
C LEU A 791 -25.67 -9.43 13.07
N PRO A 792 -25.28 -9.86 14.28
CA PRO A 792 -25.06 -8.95 15.41
C PRO A 792 -23.80 -8.09 15.29
N PHE A 793 -22.88 -8.41 14.38
CA PHE A 793 -21.68 -7.63 14.14
C PHE A 793 -21.11 -7.83 12.74
N GLU A 794 -20.32 -6.86 12.28
CA GLU A 794 -19.58 -6.90 11.03
C GLU A 794 -18.22 -7.62 11.20
N GLY A 795 -17.64 -8.12 10.10
CA GLY A 795 -16.23 -8.54 10.04
C GLY A 795 -15.91 -10.02 10.32
N ASP A 796 -16.88 -10.87 10.71
CA ASP A 796 -16.64 -12.32 10.87
C ASP A 796 -16.89 -13.09 9.56
N ARG A 797 -15.81 -13.19 8.78
CA ARG A 797 -15.82 -13.88 7.49
C ARG A 797 -16.14 -15.37 7.64
N THR A 798 -15.67 -16.03 8.69
CA THR A 798 -15.87 -17.48 8.86
C THR A 798 -17.32 -17.79 9.19
N LEU A 799 -17.96 -17.00 10.05
CA LEU A 799 -19.41 -17.10 10.30
C LEU A 799 -20.21 -16.94 9.00
N SER A 800 -19.86 -15.94 8.19
CA SER A 800 -20.52 -15.70 6.89
C SER A 800 -20.35 -16.88 5.93
N VAL A 801 -19.17 -17.50 5.90
CA VAL A 801 -18.88 -18.71 5.10
C VAL A 801 -19.67 -19.91 5.62
N ILE A 802 -19.74 -20.13 6.94
CA ILE A 802 -20.51 -21.20 7.55
C ILE A 802 -22.00 -21.07 7.20
N LEU A 803 -22.57 -19.87 7.34
CA LEU A 803 -23.97 -19.60 7.01
C LEU A 803 -24.25 -19.78 5.51
N SER A 804 -23.35 -19.29 4.64
CA SER A 804 -23.48 -19.49 3.19
C SER A 804 -23.46 -20.96 2.80
N LYS A 805 -22.55 -21.75 3.41
CA LYS A 805 -22.48 -23.21 3.22
C LYS A 805 -23.74 -23.90 3.76
N ALA A 806 -24.23 -23.51 4.94
CA ALA A 806 -25.44 -24.07 5.51
C ALA A 806 -26.68 -23.83 4.62
N MET A 807 -26.84 -22.60 4.09
CA MET A 807 -27.93 -22.26 3.15
C MET A 807 -27.85 -23.09 1.86
N LEU A 808 -26.64 -23.21 1.28
CA LEU A 808 -26.41 -24.04 0.09
C LEU A 808 -26.75 -25.51 0.33
N LEU A 809 -26.28 -26.08 1.44
CA LEU A 809 -26.43 -27.50 1.77
C LEU A 809 -27.83 -27.87 2.26
N ALA A 810 -28.57 -26.92 2.84
CA ALA A 810 -29.98 -27.11 3.17
C ALA A 810 -30.85 -27.30 1.91
N ALA A 811 -30.43 -26.77 0.76
CA ALA A 811 -31.08 -26.93 -0.54
C ALA A 811 -30.21 -27.73 -1.53
N ASP A 812 -29.55 -28.79 -1.06
CA ASP A 812 -28.58 -29.56 -1.84
C ASP A 812 -29.13 -30.20 -3.13
N ASP A 813 -30.44 -30.38 -3.24
CA ASP A 813 -31.13 -30.84 -4.45
C ASP A 813 -31.08 -29.82 -5.60
N THR A 814 -30.93 -28.54 -5.28
CA THR A 814 -30.86 -27.42 -6.24
C THR A 814 -29.45 -27.08 -6.71
N ILE A 815 -28.42 -27.74 -6.17
CA ILE A 815 -27.02 -27.49 -6.52
C ILE A 815 -26.75 -27.93 -7.96
N THR A 816 -26.24 -27.02 -8.80
CA THR A 816 -25.88 -27.30 -10.21
C THR A 816 -24.38 -27.29 -10.48
N ASP A 817 -23.54 -26.94 -9.49
CA ASP A 817 -22.09 -26.87 -9.69
C ASP A 817 -21.51 -28.29 -9.84
N PRO A 818 -20.91 -28.63 -10.99
CA PRO A 818 -20.43 -29.99 -11.25
C PRO A 818 -19.32 -30.40 -10.28
N THR A 819 -18.53 -29.44 -9.75
CA THR A 819 -17.45 -29.74 -8.81
C THR A 819 -17.96 -30.17 -7.43
N ILE A 820 -19.15 -29.71 -7.05
CA ILE A 820 -19.83 -30.11 -5.80
C ILE A 820 -20.62 -31.39 -6.04
N LEU A 821 -21.35 -31.47 -7.16
CA LEU A 821 -22.19 -32.61 -7.50
C LEU A 821 -21.41 -33.92 -7.62
N SER A 822 -20.16 -33.90 -8.09
CA SER A 822 -19.32 -35.10 -8.14
C SER A 822 -18.87 -35.61 -6.77
N GLN A 823 -19.03 -34.81 -5.71
CA GLN A 823 -18.63 -35.14 -4.33
C GLN A 823 -19.81 -35.53 -3.42
N LEU A 824 -21.06 -35.26 -3.83
CA LEU A 824 -22.30 -35.69 -3.18
C LEU A 824 -22.65 -37.09 -3.66
#